data_AF-A0A369XF88-F1
#
_entry.id   AF-A0A369XF88-F1
#
_cell.length_a   1.000
_cell.length_b   1.000
_cell.length_c   1.000
_cell.angle_alpha   90.00
_cell.angle_beta   90.00
_cell.angle_gamma   90.00
#
_symmetry.space_group_name_H-M   'P 1'
#
loop_
_entity.id
_entity.type
_entity.pdbx_description
1 polymer ?
#
loop_
_entity_poly.entity_id
_entity_poly.type
_entity_poly.pdbx_seq_one_letter_code
_entity_poly.pdbx_strand_id
1 'polypeptide(L)'
;MATRNGTNGNDTLNGSEGGNVNDVLNGKLGDDLYRYTLGSGNDLITDTGGVDTIELDDPLGLFKGWTVYRSSNDMVIDFYGQGRITVKDQFLTAPVIENLAFSNGSQPLTFSNLLTGSAGDDVLVGTSSGEAINGGDGDDLIFGNEGNDTLSGGDGDDELYGGSGDDILYGGAGDDTFDGQGGLSVINGGDGHDEVAYSLEAGRVIINLSGFVQNVSGHLLFSGRVLHADGLTEDTLISIESVTGTPFADVFYASSTSYSSFTGMAGNDTIVGGTMQGSWLGVNNWDSAQGIIVNLSNASITVGGVTVASKTARDGHGDTDTFILSAGGIDIDGSDHDDYIRGRDDAGIWIDGNAGNDTLEGGIFVDTVSYHEDPEEGGVYGAIVNLSASSITVTGVTGHAGSVTVAAHQARDCFGDTDTLISIERVQASDFDDYLVGSSGNDWLDGSEGNDTLHGGAGSDGLYGGDGDDTLSGGADSDLFNIWSSFGDTSVDTITDFTVGSGGDNLSISTWLFSNFTPGGNPFGSGHARLTQSGANTLLELDTDGPDGAAAFQTAAILNNVSKSDLVAENLSGFNANAIVGTAGADTLSGTTGNDLINGGAGNDTLNGLAGEDTLFGGTDDDVLNGGAGNDQLYGDDGNDVLNGGSGYDNLSGGLGNDTLTGGADSDYFNIWSSFGDTSVDTITDFTVGTGIGADQLFIPFWGFSNFLAGGNPFGSGHARLTQSGANTLIEFDIDGPGGAAAFQTAAILNNVIKSDLVAYNLGGFSPNAIVGTTGPDALSGTTGDDWIEGGFGNDTLNGLAGDDTLQGGADDDVLNGGDGNDQLNGDDGNDVLSGGSGYDDLSGGLGNDTLTGGADSDYFNIWSSFGDTSVDTITDFVVGSGVGRDNLSMPTWLFSNFTPGGNPFSSGHARLTQSGANTLLEFDTDGSGGAAAFQTVAILNNVSKSDVVADNLSGFNPNAIVGTAGADTLSGTSGNDWIGGGAGNDTLNGLAGEDTLQGGADDDVLNGGDGNDQLNGDDGNDVLSGGSGYDNLSGDLGNDTLTGGADSDYFDIWSSFGDTSVDTITDFVAGNSFGADQLFIPTWLFSNFAPGDNPFASGHARLTQSGANTLIEFDTDGPGGAAAFQTAAILNNVNKADLLAMNLGGFSPHLTNTIVGTPAADLLNGTAGDDSIDGAAGNDTLNGLAGDDTLEGGSGDDALYGGDGNDSLDGSAGKDTLDGGTGNDTMLGGDGNDYYYVRDSGDIVSESNATASTGGTDLVYSYLSSYTLGA
;
A
#
# COMPACT_ATOMS: atom_id res chain seq x y z
N MET A 1 -25.35 58.73 44.91
CA MET A 1 -26.71 58.21 45.15
C MET A 1 -27.69 59.35 45.31
N ALA A 2 -28.15 59.89 44.18
CA ALA A 2 -29.42 60.59 44.16
C ALA A 2 -30.54 59.56 43.89
N THR A 3 -31.58 59.56 44.70
CA THR A 3 -32.77 58.70 44.47
C THR A 3 -33.85 59.52 43.78
N ARG A 4 -34.29 59.09 42.60
CA ARG A 4 -35.38 59.71 41.84
C ARG A 4 -36.55 58.74 41.81
N ASN A 5 -37.72 59.19 42.27
CA ASN A 5 -38.93 58.36 42.32
C ASN A 5 -39.97 58.93 41.35
N GLY A 6 -40.43 58.08 40.44
CA GLY A 6 -41.60 58.26 39.60
C GLY A 6 -42.92 58.20 40.39
N THR A 7 -43.98 58.46 39.65
CA THR A 7 -45.39 58.44 40.03
C THR A 7 -46.01 57.11 39.60
N ASN A 8 -47.33 57.03 39.38
CA ASN A 8 -47.98 55.81 38.89
C ASN A 8 -48.52 56.05 37.47
N GLY A 9 -47.80 56.80 36.65
CA GLY A 9 -48.06 56.95 35.23
C GLY A 9 -46.77 57.31 34.51
N ASN A 10 -46.76 57.20 33.19
CA ASN A 10 -45.55 57.26 32.35
C ASN A 10 -44.62 58.43 32.68
N ASP A 11 -43.49 58.12 33.29
CA ASP A 11 -42.47 59.02 33.79
C ASP A 11 -41.18 58.93 32.96
N THR A 12 -40.33 59.96 33.03
CA THR A 12 -38.99 59.91 32.45
C THR A 12 -37.95 60.21 33.52
N LEU A 13 -37.11 59.22 33.81
CA LEU A 13 -36.13 59.24 34.88
C LEU A 13 -34.73 59.23 34.28
N ASN A 14 -34.07 60.40 34.29
CA ASN A 14 -32.70 60.52 33.80
C ASN A 14 -31.68 60.26 34.91
N GLY A 15 -30.64 59.48 34.59
CA GLY A 15 -29.39 59.43 35.35
C GLY A 15 -28.69 60.80 35.36
N SER A 16 -27.76 60.99 36.29
CA SER A 16 -27.01 62.25 36.40
C SER A 16 -26.04 62.42 35.21
N GLU A 17 -26.20 63.48 34.42
CA GLU A 17 -25.28 63.81 33.31
C GLU A 17 -23.89 64.20 33.84
N GLY A 18 -22.89 63.35 33.58
CA GLY A 18 -21.46 63.65 33.78
C GLY A 18 -21.00 63.70 35.24
N GLY A 19 -20.34 62.63 35.70
CA GLY A 19 -19.58 62.66 36.96
C GLY A 19 -19.37 61.36 37.72
N ASN A 20 -19.61 60.17 37.14
CA ASN A 20 -19.56 58.88 37.86
C ASN A 20 -20.34 58.91 39.20
N VAL A 21 -21.62 59.29 39.14
CA VAL A 21 -22.49 59.39 40.31
C VAL A 21 -23.57 58.32 40.25
N ASN A 22 -23.38 57.24 40.99
CA ASN A 22 -24.35 56.15 41.13
C ASN A 22 -25.72 56.67 41.59
N ASP A 23 -26.78 56.39 40.86
CA ASP A 23 -28.16 56.83 41.13
C ASP A 23 -29.11 55.65 41.41
N VAL A 24 -30.27 55.96 41.99
CA VAL A 24 -31.36 54.98 42.17
C VAL A 24 -32.63 55.53 41.52
N LEU A 25 -33.14 54.89 40.48
CA LEU A 25 -34.28 55.32 39.68
C LEU A 25 -35.46 54.36 39.90
N ASN A 26 -36.57 54.87 40.43
CA ASN A 26 -37.73 54.04 40.79
C ASN A 26 -38.98 54.49 40.00
N GLY A 27 -39.42 53.77 38.97
CA GLY A 27 -40.54 54.19 38.08
C GLY A 27 -41.93 53.96 38.66
N LYS A 28 -42.20 52.72 39.11
CA LYS A 28 -43.42 52.20 39.76
C LYS A 28 -44.45 51.62 38.80
N LEU A 29 -45.49 52.36 38.40
CA LEU A 29 -46.58 51.82 37.57
C LEU A 29 -46.77 52.74 36.37
N GLY A 30 -46.92 52.20 35.17
CA GLY A 30 -47.05 52.98 33.92
C GLY A 30 -45.88 52.72 32.99
N ASP A 31 -45.93 53.19 31.74
CA ASP A 31 -44.87 52.91 30.75
C ASP A 31 -43.79 54.02 30.87
N ASP A 32 -42.76 53.75 31.66
CA ASP A 32 -41.71 54.67 32.08
C ASP A 32 -40.45 54.58 31.19
N LEU A 33 -39.70 55.69 31.13
CA LEU A 33 -38.48 55.84 30.32
C LEU A 33 -37.28 56.18 31.21
N TYR A 34 -36.27 55.32 31.24
CA TYR A 34 -35.04 55.47 32.01
C TYR A 34 -33.88 55.88 31.11
N ARG A 35 -33.35 57.10 31.23
CA ARG A 35 -32.21 57.53 30.40
C ARG A 35 -30.88 57.35 31.08
N TYR A 36 -29.94 56.74 30.37
CA TYR A 36 -28.56 56.58 30.80
C TYR A 36 -27.58 57.20 29.80
N THR A 37 -26.51 57.83 30.30
CA THR A 37 -25.43 58.42 29.49
C THR A 37 -24.10 57.81 29.95
N LEU A 38 -23.18 57.54 29.01
CA LEU A 38 -21.89 56.94 29.31
C LEU A 38 -21.10 57.80 30.34
N GLY A 39 -20.53 57.18 31.37
CA GLY A 39 -19.81 57.88 32.46
C GLY A 39 -20.71 58.47 33.55
N SER A 40 -22.01 58.12 33.58
CA SER A 40 -22.94 58.54 34.64
C SER A 40 -22.75 57.77 35.96
N GLY A 41 -22.02 56.66 35.97
CA GLY A 41 -21.75 55.83 37.16
C GLY A 41 -22.55 54.54 37.18
N ASN A 42 -22.64 53.89 38.35
CA ASN A 42 -23.36 52.62 38.53
C ASN A 42 -24.77 52.87 39.06
N ASP A 43 -25.76 52.83 38.18
CA ASP A 43 -27.14 53.20 38.47
C ASP A 43 -28.01 51.96 38.75
N LEU A 44 -28.94 52.08 39.71
CA LEU A 44 -29.88 51.02 40.09
C LEU A 44 -31.31 51.42 39.70
N ILE A 45 -31.97 50.60 38.90
CA ILE A 45 -33.38 50.75 38.52
C ILE A 45 -34.23 49.79 39.33
N THR A 46 -35.38 50.25 39.84
CA THR A 46 -36.42 49.39 40.40
C THR A 46 -37.79 49.78 39.85
N ASP A 47 -38.59 48.80 39.42
CA ASP A 47 -39.94 49.05 38.88
C ASP A 47 -40.97 48.04 39.42
N THR A 48 -42.26 48.36 39.32
CA THR A 48 -43.35 47.51 39.77
C THR A 48 -44.43 47.22 38.71
N GLY A 49 -44.27 47.69 37.46
CA GLY A 49 -44.97 47.21 36.26
C GLY A 49 -45.42 48.28 35.25
N GLY A 50 -45.29 47.98 33.96
CA GLY A 50 -45.58 48.87 32.84
C GLY A 50 -45.22 48.21 31.52
N VAL A 51 -45.08 48.98 30.44
CA VAL A 51 -44.22 48.61 29.29
C VAL A 51 -43.09 49.63 29.25
N ASP A 52 -42.06 49.35 30.02
CA ASP A 52 -41.00 50.27 30.39
C ASP A 52 -39.82 50.18 29.43
N THR A 53 -39.07 51.29 29.30
CA THR A 53 -37.95 51.41 28.36
C THR A 53 -36.72 52.00 29.03
N ILE A 54 -35.56 51.37 28.87
CA ILE A 54 -34.26 52.01 29.09
C ILE A 54 -33.82 52.65 27.77
N GLU A 55 -33.47 53.93 27.79
CA GLU A 55 -32.91 54.65 26.65
C GLU A 55 -31.45 55.01 26.93
N LEU A 56 -30.55 54.43 26.14
CA LEU A 56 -29.15 54.80 26.11
C LEU A 56 -28.99 56.04 25.23
N ASP A 57 -28.62 57.16 25.84
CA ASP A 57 -28.46 58.42 25.15
C ASP A 57 -27.08 58.48 24.48
N ASP A 58 -27.03 58.02 23.22
CA ASP A 58 -25.83 57.97 22.39
C ASP A 58 -25.94 58.76 21.07
N PRO A 59 -25.98 60.09 21.12
CA PRO A 59 -26.09 60.92 19.93
C PRO A 59 -24.80 60.95 19.09
N LEU A 60 -23.69 60.37 19.58
CA LEU A 60 -22.36 60.42 18.96
C LEU A 60 -21.78 59.06 18.57
N GLY A 61 -22.47 57.94 18.87
CA GLY A 61 -21.99 56.58 18.59
C GLY A 61 -20.81 56.17 19.49
N LEU A 62 -20.81 56.65 20.73
CA LEU A 62 -19.74 56.46 21.71
C LEU A 62 -19.89 55.18 22.54
N PHE A 63 -21.08 54.57 22.59
CA PHE A 63 -21.21 53.25 23.18
C PHE A 63 -20.67 52.21 22.18
N LYS A 64 -19.53 51.62 22.50
CA LYS A 64 -18.90 50.52 21.74
C LYS A 64 -18.43 49.46 22.73
N GLY A 65 -18.86 48.20 22.51
CA GLY A 65 -18.62 47.08 23.41
C GLY A 65 -19.30 47.29 24.76
N TRP A 66 -20.42 46.61 25.01
CA TRP A 66 -21.11 46.63 26.31
C TRP A 66 -21.79 45.28 26.48
N THR A 67 -21.84 44.77 27.71
CA THR A 67 -22.41 43.46 28.00
C THR A 67 -23.66 43.59 28.84
N VAL A 68 -24.61 42.69 28.60
CA VAL A 68 -25.76 42.51 29.47
C VAL A 68 -25.66 41.14 30.09
N TYR A 69 -25.48 41.09 31.41
CA TYR A 69 -25.38 39.84 32.13
C TYR A 69 -26.32 39.84 33.34
N ARG A 70 -26.65 38.64 33.83
CA ARG A 70 -27.50 38.47 35.01
C ARG A 70 -26.67 38.48 36.28
N SER A 71 -27.19 39.09 37.34
CA SER A 71 -26.60 39.01 38.68
C SER A 71 -27.71 38.68 39.68
N SER A 72 -27.86 37.40 40.03
CA SER A 72 -28.98 36.89 40.83
C SER A 72 -30.35 37.13 40.14
N ASN A 73 -31.29 37.83 40.75
CA ASN A 73 -32.56 38.22 40.10
C ASN A 73 -32.46 39.55 39.36
N ASP A 74 -31.31 40.22 39.41
CA ASP A 74 -31.11 41.53 38.81
C ASP A 74 -30.50 41.37 37.39
N MET A 75 -30.85 42.28 36.48
CA MET A 75 -30.16 42.42 35.19
C MET A 75 -29.09 43.49 35.29
N VAL A 76 -27.91 43.24 34.75
CA VAL A 76 -26.79 44.18 34.75
C VAL A 76 -26.39 44.50 33.33
N ILE A 77 -26.29 45.78 33.01
CA ILE A 77 -25.71 46.29 31.77
C ILE A 77 -24.38 46.96 32.16
N ASP A 78 -23.25 46.38 31.77
CA ASP A 78 -21.91 46.92 32.07
C ASP A 78 -21.27 47.52 30.82
N PHE A 79 -20.60 48.64 31.03
CA PHE A 79 -19.94 49.43 29.99
C PHE A 79 -18.42 49.40 30.21
N TYR A 80 -17.86 48.24 30.53
CA TYR A 80 -16.43 47.96 30.72
C TYR A 80 -15.69 49.01 31.55
N GLY A 81 -16.15 49.22 32.79
CA GLY A 81 -15.52 50.16 33.73
C GLY A 81 -15.88 51.63 33.52
N GLN A 82 -16.73 51.95 32.53
CA GLN A 82 -17.23 53.30 32.28
C GLN A 82 -18.58 53.60 32.98
N GLY A 83 -19.10 52.63 33.73
CA GLY A 83 -20.37 52.71 34.46
C GLY A 83 -21.20 51.45 34.23
N ARG A 84 -22.33 51.33 34.94
CA ARG A 84 -23.19 50.14 34.90
C ARG A 84 -24.65 50.51 35.18
N ILE A 85 -25.61 49.80 34.62
CA ILE A 85 -27.02 49.84 35.03
C ILE A 85 -27.37 48.50 35.65
N THR A 86 -27.95 48.49 36.84
CA THR A 86 -28.52 47.30 37.47
C THR A 86 -30.03 47.46 37.56
N VAL A 87 -30.81 46.60 36.92
CA VAL A 87 -32.26 46.54 37.06
C VAL A 87 -32.60 45.48 38.08
N LYS A 88 -33.15 45.91 39.21
CA LYS A 88 -33.41 45.05 40.34
C LYS A 88 -34.60 44.13 40.10
N ASP A 89 -34.45 42.86 40.47
CA ASP A 89 -35.50 41.84 40.44
C ASP A 89 -36.13 41.65 39.04
N GLN A 90 -35.40 42.04 37.97
CA GLN A 90 -35.79 41.92 36.56
C GLN A 90 -36.29 40.52 36.20
N PHE A 91 -35.77 39.49 36.87
CA PHE A 91 -36.05 38.10 36.56
C PHE A 91 -36.78 37.35 37.69
N LEU A 92 -37.24 38.03 38.75
CA LEU A 92 -37.95 37.40 39.87
C LEU A 92 -39.42 37.10 39.53
N THR A 93 -40.04 37.88 38.64
CA THR A 93 -41.43 37.72 38.14
C THR A 93 -41.52 38.08 36.64
N ALA A 94 -42.68 38.52 36.12
CA ALA A 94 -42.75 39.15 34.79
C ALA A 94 -41.71 40.31 34.73
N PRO A 95 -41.06 40.52 33.57
CA PRO A 95 -39.99 41.50 33.42
C PRO A 95 -40.48 42.88 33.88
N VAL A 96 -39.62 43.64 34.56
CA VAL A 96 -39.97 44.99 35.06
C VAL A 96 -39.44 46.11 34.15
N ILE A 97 -38.70 45.73 33.11
CA ILE A 97 -38.31 46.54 31.96
C ILE A 97 -38.53 45.66 30.73
N GLU A 98 -39.21 46.18 29.70
CA GLU A 98 -39.57 45.41 28.49
C GLU A 98 -38.82 45.86 27.24
N ASN A 99 -38.24 47.06 27.22
CA ASN A 99 -37.53 47.58 26.06
C ASN A 99 -36.18 48.22 26.44
N LEU A 100 -35.19 48.03 25.58
CA LEU A 100 -33.98 48.85 25.52
C LEU A 100 -33.99 49.61 24.18
N ALA A 101 -33.64 50.89 24.21
CA ALA A 101 -33.63 51.77 23.05
C ALA A 101 -32.38 52.65 23.03
N PHE A 102 -31.98 53.09 21.84
CA PHE A 102 -30.94 54.10 21.64
C PHE A 102 -31.54 55.40 21.15
N SER A 103 -31.00 56.55 21.59
CA SER A 103 -31.51 57.86 21.19
C SER A 103 -31.34 58.19 19.68
N ASN A 104 -30.60 57.37 18.93
CA ASN A 104 -30.42 57.45 17.48
C ASN A 104 -31.41 56.57 16.65
N GLY A 105 -32.18 55.67 17.28
CA GLY A 105 -33.16 54.72 16.69
C GLY A 105 -32.52 53.59 15.86
N SER A 106 -32.87 52.29 15.91
CA SER A 106 -33.86 51.45 16.63
C SER A 106 -33.26 50.04 16.80
N GLN A 107 -33.71 49.24 17.79
CA GLN A 107 -34.14 47.82 17.74
C GLN A 107 -34.64 47.47 19.17
N PRO A 108 -35.87 46.96 19.37
CA PRO A 108 -36.32 46.51 20.69
C PRO A 108 -35.71 45.14 21.02
N LEU A 109 -34.91 45.04 22.08
CA LEU A 109 -34.48 43.76 22.66
C LEU A 109 -35.62 43.19 23.52
N THR A 110 -35.98 41.92 23.29
CA THR A 110 -36.91 41.17 24.15
C THR A 110 -36.10 40.29 25.11
N PHE A 111 -36.33 40.41 26.42
CA PHE A 111 -35.58 39.74 27.50
C PHE A 111 -35.79 38.22 27.62
N SER A 112 -36.14 37.52 26.53
CA SER A 112 -36.03 36.06 26.42
C SER A 112 -34.59 35.59 26.23
N ASN A 113 -33.65 36.50 25.90
CA ASN A 113 -32.30 36.21 25.42
C ASN A 113 -31.24 36.53 26.49
N LEU A 114 -31.29 35.91 27.66
CA LEU A 114 -30.20 36.08 28.67
C LEU A 114 -29.66 34.75 29.23
N LEU A 115 -30.00 33.66 28.54
CA LEU A 115 -29.43 32.30 28.66
C LEU A 115 -29.02 31.79 27.26
N THR A 116 -28.98 32.71 26.30
CA THR A 116 -28.62 32.51 24.88
C THR A 116 -27.82 33.76 24.54
N GLY A 117 -26.54 33.61 24.25
CA GLY A 117 -25.68 34.70 23.80
C GLY A 117 -25.98 35.06 22.35
N SER A 118 -25.04 35.74 21.73
CA SER A 118 -25.18 36.41 20.45
C SER A 118 -24.39 35.69 19.36
N ALA A 119 -23.70 36.44 18.50
CA ALA A 119 -22.82 35.88 17.47
C ALA A 119 -21.44 36.55 17.59
N GLY A 120 -21.05 36.81 18.82
CA GLY A 120 -19.76 37.37 19.20
C GLY A 120 -19.59 37.23 20.71
N ASP A 121 -18.34 37.40 21.16
CA ASP A 121 -17.81 37.00 22.47
C ASP A 121 -18.68 37.47 23.66
N ASP A 122 -19.34 36.53 24.32
CA ASP A 122 -20.27 36.72 25.43
C ASP A 122 -19.75 36.14 26.75
N VAL A 123 -20.29 36.65 27.87
CA VAL A 123 -20.01 36.10 29.21
C VAL A 123 -21.32 35.75 29.89
N LEU A 124 -21.56 34.45 30.08
CA LEU A 124 -22.82 33.91 30.57
C LEU A 124 -22.62 33.25 31.94
N VAL A 125 -23.54 33.51 32.89
CA VAL A 125 -23.42 33.00 34.27
C VAL A 125 -24.77 32.48 34.76
N GLY A 126 -24.81 31.18 35.09
CA GLY A 126 -25.88 30.42 35.70
C GLY A 126 -26.12 30.75 37.19
N THR A 127 -26.97 29.98 37.85
CA THR A 127 -27.37 30.21 39.24
C THR A 127 -26.93 29.07 40.16
N SER A 128 -27.77 28.69 41.14
CA SER A 128 -27.48 27.56 42.05
C SER A 128 -28.51 26.44 41.83
N SER A 129 -29.06 26.39 40.63
CA SER A 129 -30.14 25.52 40.19
C SER A 129 -29.74 24.99 38.81
N GLY A 130 -30.32 23.88 38.35
CA GLY A 130 -29.99 23.35 37.03
C GLY A 130 -30.59 24.21 35.91
N GLU A 131 -29.74 24.75 35.06
CA GLU A 131 -30.04 25.65 33.95
C GLU A 131 -29.60 25.09 32.58
N ALA A 132 -30.15 25.66 31.50
CA ALA A 132 -29.63 25.45 30.15
C ALA A 132 -29.15 26.82 29.63
N ILE A 133 -27.88 26.89 29.22
CA ILE A 133 -27.19 28.10 28.75
C ILE A 133 -26.57 27.79 27.39
N ASN A 134 -26.69 28.70 26.43
CA ASN A 134 -26.09 28.59 25.10
C ASN A 134 -25.35 29.89 24.76
N GLY A 135 -24.12 29.79 24.27
CA GLY A 135 -23.23 30.88 23.88
C GLY A 135 -23.66 31.52 22.56
N GLY A 136 -23.68 30.75 21.48
CA GLY A 136 -23.94 31.25 20.14
C GLY A 136 -22.66 31.22 19.31
N ASP A 137 -22.49 32.12 18.34
CA ASP A 137 -21.20 32.22 17.62
C ASP A 137 -20.26 33.16 18.41
N GLY A 138 -18.94 33.03 18.23
CA GLY A 138 -17.87 33.80 18.89
C GLY A 138 -17.35 33.16 20.18
N ASP A 139 -16.17 33.59 20.64
CA ASP A 139 -15.44 32.99 21.77
C ASP A 139 -16.10 33.33 23.12
N ASP A 140 -16.89 32.42 23.67
CA ASP A 140 -17.77 32.64 24.81
C ASP A 140 -17.24 32.08 26.13
N LEU A 141 -17.52 32.79 27.24
CA LEU A 141 -17.16 32.36 28.59
C LEU A 141 -18.40 32.04 29.44
N ILE A 142 -18.62 30.76 29.76
CA ILE A 142 -19.86 30.28 30.37
C ILE A 142 -19.61 29.63 31.75
N PHE A 143 -20.33 30.07 32.78
CA PHE A 143 -20.26 29.50 34.15
C PHE A 143 -21.61 28.95 34.64
N GLY A 144 -21.74 27.64 34.86
CA GLY A 144 -22.92 26.98 35.45
C GLY A 144 -23.11 27.28 36.95
N ASN A 145 -22.03 27.13 37.74
CA ASN A 145 -21.94 27.23 39.20
C ASN A 145 -22.46 26.00 39.97
N GLU A 146 -23.55 26.09 40.76
CA GLU A 146 -24.07 24.91 41.50
C GLU A 146 -25.33 24.43 40.76
N GLY A 147 -25.49 23.15 40.49
CA GLY A 147 -26.63 22.72 39.68
C GLY A 147 -26.37 21.41 38.97
N ASN A 148 -27.34 21.00 38.15
CA ASN A 148 -27.07 20.03 37.10
C ASN A 148 -27.39 20.80 35.82
N ASP A 149 -26.37 21.43 35.26
CA ASP A 149 -26.47 22.41 34.20
C ASP A 149 -26.29 21.77 32.81
N THR A 150 -26.77 22.45 31.78
CA THR A 150 -26.51 22.12 30.37
C THR A 150 -25.95 23.36 29.70
N LEU A 151 -24.64 23.39 29.45
CA LEU A 151 -23.94 24.52 28.84
C LEU A 151 -23.60 24.15 27.39
N SER A 152 -23.69 25.12 26.48
CA SER A 152 -23.33 25.01 25.07
C SER A 152 -22.58 26.27 24.68
N GLY A 153 -21.39 26.15 24.10
CA GLY A 153 -20.60 27.23 23.53
C GLY A 153 -21.22 27.68 22.20
N GLY A 154 -20.80 27.07 21.11
CA GLY A 154 -21.37 27.21 19.77
C GLY A 154 -20.24 27.24 18.74
N ASP A 155 -20.23 28.20 17.80
CA ASP A 155 -19.09 28.32 16.87
C ASP A 155 -18.08 29.31 17.48
N GLY A 156 -16.79 29.00 17.59
CA GLY A 156 -15.76 29.84 18.23
C GLY A 156 -14.99 29.06 19.29
N ASP A 157 -13.94 29.68 19.87
CA ASP A 157 -13.12 29.01 20.88
C ASP A 157 -13.69 29.32 22.28
N ASP A 158 -14.52 28.43 22.83
CA ASP A 158 -15.33 28.70 24.03
C ASP A 158 -14.71 28.18 25.34
N GLU A 159 -14.93 28.89 26.45
CA GLU A 159 -14.54 28.46 27.80
C GLU A 159 -15.77 28.09 28.67
N LEU A 160 -15.95 26.80 28.98
CA LEU A 160 -17.11 26.27 29.71
C LEU A 160 -16.79 25.71 31.10
N TYR A 161 -17.39 26.31 32.13
CA TYR A 161 -17.22 25.95 33.55
C TYR A 161 -18.53 25.43 34.16
N GLY A 162 -18.71 24.11 34.25
CA GLY A 162 -19.90 23.48 34.85
C GLY A 162 -20.09 23.84 36.33
N GLY A 163 -19.05 23.59 37.14
CA GLY A 163 -19.02 23.94 38.56
C GLY A 163 -19.25 22.75 39.49
N SER A 164 -20.37 22.69 40.21
CA SER A 164 -20.66 21.62 41.17
C SER A 164 -22.02 20.97 40.88
N GLY A 165 -22.00 19.67 40.62
CA GLY A 165 -23.15 18.81 40.36
C GLY A 165 -22.99 18.08 39.02
N ASP A 166 -24.02 17.37 38.55
CA ASP A 166 -23.88 16.52 37.35
C ASP A 166 -24.26 17.33 36.11
N ASP A 167 -23.25 17.84 35.40
CA ASP A 167 -23.40 18.81 34.31
C ASP A 167 -23.27 18.17 32.92
N ILE A 168 -23.79 18.85 31.90
CA ILE A 168 -23.61 18.50 30.49
C ILE A 168 -23.02 19.72 29.77
N LEU A 169 -21.81 19.60 29.23
CA LEU A 169 -21.09 20.68 28.55
C LEU A 169 -20.93 20.30 27.06
N TYR A 170 -21.24 21.23 26.17
CA TYR A 170 -21.03 21.12 24.72
C TYR A 170 -20.20 22.32 24.27
N GLY A 171 -19.06 22.12 23.64
CA GLY A 171 -18.25 23.19 23.05
C GLY A 171 -18.94 23.68 21.79
N GLY A 172 -18.65 23.04 20.67
CA GLY A 172 -19.33 23.23 19.40
C GLY A 172 -18.34 23.11 18.26
N ALA A 173 -18.10 24.17 17.49
CA ALA A 173 -17.07 24.19 16.46
C ALA A 173 -16.01 25.22 16.83
N GLY A 174 -14.74 24.83 16.93
CA GLY A 174 -13.65 25.66 17.45
C GLY A 174 -12.84 24.89 18.49
N ASP A 175 -11.77 25.50 18.99
CA ASP A 175 -10.90 24.85 19.98
C ASP A 175 -11.40 25.19 21.40
N ASP A 176 -12.28 24.36 21.95
CA ASP A 176 -12.98 24.66 23.19
C ASP A 176 -12.25 24.21 24.46
N THR A 177 -12.41 24.96 25.55
CA THR A 177 -11.82 24.68 26.87
C THR A 177 -12.88 24.40 27.94
N PHE A 178 -12.76 23.29 28.67
CA PHE A 178 -13.69 22.85 29.71
C PHE A 178 -13.05 22.71 31.08
N ASP A 179 -13.80 23.00 32.14
CA ASP A 179 -13.43 22.68 33.52
C ASP A 179 -14.24 21.49 34.05
N GLY A 180 -13.55 20.36 34.27
CA GLY A 180 -14.14 19.08 34.67
C GLY A 180 -14.51 18.94 36.15
N GLN A 181 -14.57 20.03 36.92
CA GLN A 181 -14.80 19.98 38.38
C GLN A 181 -16.08 19.24 38.82
N GLY A 182 -15.96 18.49 39.92
CA GLY A 182 -17.01 18.16 40.88
C GLY A 182 -18.39 17.72 40.37
N GLY A 183 -18.56 16.45 40.01
CA GLY A 183 -19.85 15.95 39.51
C GLY A 183 -19.77 14.55 38.94
N LEU A 184 -20.85 14.09 38.31
CA LEU A 184 -20.80 13.11 37.22
C LEU A 184 -21.14 13.83 35.92
N SER A 185 -20.15 14.43 35.28
CA SER A 185 -20.36 15.33 34.15
C SER A 185 -20.22 14.60 32.81
N VAL A 186 -20.92 15.10 31.78
CA VAL A 186 -20.74 14.73 30.37
C VAL A 186 -20.19 15.94 29.65
N ILE A 187 -19.01 15.80 29.07
CA ILE A 187 -18.30 16.87 28.37
C ILE A 187 -18.13 16.41 26.93
N ASN A 188 -18.59 17.23 26.01
CA ASN A 188 -18.47 17.04 24.58
C ASN A 188 -17.78 18.27 23.99
N GLY A 189 -16.59 18.13 23.43
CA GLY A 189 -15.88 19.22 22.76
C GLY A 189 -16.63 19.63 21.50
N GLY A 190 -16.41 18.89 20.43
CA GLY A 190 -17.19 19.01 19.20
C GLY A 190 -16.28 18.87 18.00
N ASP A 191 -16.37 19.79 17.04
CA ASP A 191 -15.43 19.92 15.93
C ASP A 191 -14.31 20.88 16.36
N GLY A 192 -13.05 20.49 16.23
CA GLY A 192 -11.91 21.30 16.66
C GLY A 192 -10.97 20.50 17.54
N HIS A 193 -10.04 21.18 18.20
CA HIS A 193 -9.09 20.58 19.11
C HIS A 193 -9.41 20.99 20.56
N ASP A 194 -10.16 20.13 21.25
CA ASP A 194 -10.79 20.50 22.52
C ASP A 194 -9.99 20.08 23.76
N GLU A 195 -9.93 20.95 24.77
CA GLU A 195 -9.24 20.73 26.04
C GLU A 195 -10.18 20.63 27.25
N VAL A 196 -10.00 19.60 28.10
CA VAL A 196 -10.60 19.58 29.44
C VAL A 196 -9.55 19.60 30.56
N ALA A 197 -9.73 20.50 31.52
CA ALA A 197 -8.84 20.67 32.66
C ALA A 197 -9.45 20.15 33.98
N TYR A 198 -8.65 19.38 34.73
CA TYR A 198 -8.94 18.88 36.08
C TYR A 198 -8.05 19.50 37.17
N SER A 199 -7.38 20.61 36.84
CA SER A 199 -6.33 21.26 37.64
C SER A 199 -6.69 21.60 39.09
N LEU A 200 -7.99 21.71 39.42
CA LEU A 200 -8.50 22.07 40.74
C LEU A 200 -9.05 20.89 41.57
N GLU A 201 -9.02 19.67 41.03
CA GLU A 201 -9.49 18.48 41.74
C GLU A 201 -8.64 18.13 42.97
N ALA A 202 -9.28 17.57 43.99
CA ALA A 202 -8.68 17.44 45.33
C ALA A 202 -7.69 16.25 45.48
N GLY A 203 -7.38 15.56 44.38
CA GLY A 203 -6.48 14.41 44.33
C GLY A 203 -6.30 13.90 42.90
N ARG A 204 -5.54 12.81 42.77
CA ARG A 204 -5.22 12.23 41.45
C ARG A 204 -6.46 11.85 40.64
N VAL A 205 -6.35 12.01 39.34
CA VAL A 205 -7.29 11.52 38.33
C VAL A 205 -6.67 10.39 37.50
N ILE A 206 -7.53 9.55 36.93
CA ILE A 206 -7.12 8.51 35.97
C ILE A 206 -8.00 8.65 34.73
N ILE A 207 -7.40 9.06 33.63
CA ILE A 207 -8.06 9.39 32.38
C ILE A 207 -7.88 8.24 31.41
N ASN A 208 -8.95 7.80 30.76
CA ASN A 208 -8.88 6.77 29.73
C ASN A 208 -9.51 7.22 28.42
N LEU A 209 -8.67 7.55 27.45
CA LEU A 209 -9.04 7.83 26.06
C LEU A 209 -8.66 6.68 25.10
N SER A 210 -8.10 5.59 25.63
CA SER A 210 -7.42 4.55 24.83
C SER A 210 -8.26 3.70 23.89
N GLY A 211 -9.57 3.92 23.76
CA GLY A 211 -10.48 3.03 23.04
C GLY A 211 -10.74 1.69 23.76
N PHE A 212 -9.92 1.32 24.74
CA PHE A 212 -10.02 0.08 25.51
C PHE A 212 -10.51 0.31 26.94
N VAL A 213 -11.09 -0.73 27.54
CA VAL A 213 -11.46 -0.71 28.97
C VAL A 213 -10.24 -1.00 29.83
N GLN A 214 -9.88 -0.07 30.72
CA GLN A 214 -8.76 -0.19 31.64
C GLN A 214 -9.18 -0.76 33.00
N ASN A 215 -8.40 -1.71 33.53
CA ASN A 215 -8.64 -2.25 34.87
C ASN A 215 -7.79 -1.52 35.90
N VAL A 216 -8.41 -0.57 36.57
CA VAL A 216 -7.78 0.29 37.57
C VAL A 216 -8.09 -0.24 38.96
N SER A 217 -7.20 -1.06 39.53
CA SER A 217 -7.37 -1.63 40.88
C SER A 217 -8.70 -2.39 41.11
N GLY A 218 -9.24 -3.03 40.08
CA GLY A 218 -10.51 -3.76 40.13
C GLY A 218 -11.73 -2.95 39.70
N HIS A 219 -11.54 -1.69 39.33
CA HIS A 219 -12.52 -0.84 38.66
C HIS A 219 -12.35 -0.91 37.14
N LEU A 220 -13.44 -1.09 36.40
CA LEU A 220 -13.41 -1.14 34.93
C LEU A 220 -13.71 0.26 34.41
N LEU A 221 -12.67 0.97 33.99
CA LEU A 221 -12.76 2.32 33.44
C LEU A 221 -12.89 2.21 31.93
N PHE A 222 -14.04 2.60 31.37
CA PHE A 222 -14.29 2.56 29.92
C PHE A 222 -13.53 3.70 29.20
N SER A 223 -13.41 3.64 27.87
CA SER A 223 -12.86 4.75 27.09
C SER A 223 -13.76 5.99 27.18
N GLY A 224 -13.18 7.18 27.04
CA GLY A 224 -13.84 8.47 27.25
C GLY A 224 -14.31 8.64 28.69
N ARG A 225 -13.55 8.17 29.69
CA ARG A 225 -13.91 8.31 31.12
C ARG A 225 -12.75 8.82 31.97
N VAL A 226 -13.09 9.67 32.94
CA VAL A 226 -12.16 10.18 33.95
C VAL A 226 -12.57 9.69 35.33
N LEU A 227 -11.74 8.85 35.94
CA LEU A 227 -11.95 8.37 37.31
C LEU A 227 -11.39 9.37 38.31
N HIS A 228 -12.28 9.88 39.16
CA HIS A 228 -11.95 10.84 40.20
C HIS A 228 -11.19 10.20 41.39
N ALA A 229 -10.60 11.04 42.24
CA ALA A 229 -9.80 10.63 43.39
C ALA A 229 -10.55 9.76 44.42
N ASP A 230 -11.89 9.78 44.42
CA ASP A 230 -12.70 8.94 45.30
C ASP A 230 -12.78 7.47 44.85
N GLY A 231 -12.35 7.19 43.61
CA GLY A 231 -12.32 5.88 42.98
C GLY A 231 -13.70 5.29 42.69
N LEU A 232 -14.75 6.12 42.64
CA LEU A 232 -16.13 5.71 42.45
C LEU A 232 -16.89 6.56 41.42
N THR A 233 -16.58 7.84 41.28
CA THR A 233 -17.23 8.74 40.30
C THR A 233 -16.42 8.85 39.01
N GLU A 234 -17.15 8.93 37.89
CA GLU A 234 -16.57 9.02 36.55
C GLU A 234 -17.26 10.12 35.75
N ASP A 235 -16.49 10.98 35.11
CA ASP A 235 -17.00 11.83 34.04
C ASP A 235 -16.95 11.10 32.71
N THR A 236 -17.74 11.56 31.75
CA THR A 236 -17.75 11.10 30.36
C THR A 236 -17.19 12.20 29.46
N LEU A 237 -16.16 11.87 28.70
CA LEU A 237 -15.57 12.72 27.67
C LEU A 237 -15.97 12.17 26.29
N ILE A 238 -16.33 13.06 25.37
CA ILE A 238 -16.71 12.81 23.97
C ILE A 238 -16.02 13.90 23.15
N SER A 239 -15.35 13.57 22.05
CA SER A 239 -14.60 14.54 21.23
C SER A 239 -13.75 15.48 22.09
N ILE A 240 -12.78 14.89 22.81
CA ILE A 240 -11.83 15.63 23.63
C ILE A 240 -10.46 15.05 23.33
N GLU A 241 -9.60 15.90 22.77
CA GLU A 241 -8.28 15.56 22.28
C GLU A 241 -7.21 15.93 23.31
N SER A 242 -7.47 16.95 24.13
CA SER A 242 -6.54 17.47 25.13
C SER A 242 -7.06 17.33 26.56
N VAL A 243 -6.23 16.83 27.47
CA VAL A 243 -6.58 16.73 28.89
C VAL A 243 -5.47 17.23 29.80
N THR A 244 -5.78 18.26 30.58
CA THR A 244 -4.94 18.74 31.68
C THR A 244 -5.31 18.05 32.99
N GLY A 245 -4.33 17.37 33.59
CA GLY A 245 -4.46 16.67 34.86
C GLY A 245 -4.50 17.58 36.09
N THR A 246 -4.15 17.00 37.23
CA THR A 246 -4.08 17.64 38.55
C THR A 246 -2.62 17.85 38.97
N PRO A 247 -2.35 18.67 40.00
CA PRO A 247 -1.02 18.74 40.63
C PRO A 247 -0.64 17.50 41.47
N PHE A 248 -1.10 16.30 41.11
CA PHE A 248 -0.80 15.03 41.77
C PHE A 248 -0.41 13.98 40.73
N ALA A 249 0.19 12.86 41.17
CA ALA A 249 0.59 11.79 40.27
C ALA A 249 -0.59 11.13 39.54
N ASP A 250 -0.87 11.55 38.32
CA ASP A 250 -2.00 11.14 37.48
C ASP A 250 -1.62 9.99 36.55
N VAL A 251 -2.63 9.37 35.94
CA VAL A 251 -2.43 8.34 34.90
C VAL A 251 -3.31 8.68 33.70
N PHE A 252 -2.68 8.81 32.55
CA PHE A 252 -3.33 9.04 31.26
C PHE A 252 -3.17 7.78 30.41
N TYR A 253 -4.28 7.26 29.87
CA TYR A 253 -4.25 6.26 28.80
C TYR A 253 -4.65 6.95 27.51
N ALA A 254 -3.66 7.19 26.64
CA ALA A 254 -3.81 7.88 25.37
C ALA A 254 -4.66 7.08 24.37
N SER A 255 -5.35 7.78 23.47
CA SER A 255 -6.02 7.17 22.33
C SER A 255 -5.05 6.32 21.50
N SER A 256 -5.59 5.28 20.86
CA SER A 256 -4.86 4.49 19.88
C SER A 256 -5.24 4.83 18.44
N THR A 257 -6.23 5.70 18.24
CA THR A 257 -6.86 5.98 16.93
C THR A 257 -6.91 7.47 16.61
N SER A 258 -6.72 8.35 17.59
CA SER A 258 -6.80 9.81 17.42
C SER A 258 -5.63 10.51 18.15
N TYR A 259 -5.38 11.77 17.79
CA TYR A 259 -4.46 12.62 18.53
C TYR A 259 -4.89 12.70 19.99
N SER A 260 -3.94 12.63 20.91
CA SER A 260 -4.22 12.93 22.32
C SER A 260 -3.08 13.73 22.90
N SER A 261 -3.38 14.93 23.39
CA SER A 261 -2.44 15.73 24.17
C SER A 261 -2.73 15.63 25.67
N PHE A 262 -1.68 15.48 26.47
CA PHE A 262 -1.81 15.43 27.93
C PHE A 262 -0.84 16.37 28.62
N THR A 263 -1.38 17.15 29.56
CA THR A 263 -0.60 18.01 30.46
C THR A 263 -0.71 17.48 31.88
N GLY A 264 0.38 16.92 32.44
CA GLY A 264 0.40 16.33 33.79
C GLY A 264 0.41 17.33 34.95
N MET A 265 0.74 18.61 34.70
CA MET A 265 1.06 19.60 35.72
C MET A 265 2.21 19.15 36.66
N ALA A 266 2.17 19.49 37.95
CA ALA A 266 3.17 19.06 38.92
C ALA A 266 2.80 17.67 39.46
N GLY A 267 3.61 16.64 39.25
CA GLY A 267 3.21 15.28 39.57
C GLY A 267 4.32 14.30 39.20
N ASN A 268 4.21 13.03 39.60
CA ASN A 268 5.04 12.00 38.97
C ASN A 268 4.05 11.16 38.17
N ASP A 269 3.75 11.65 36.98
CA ASP A 269 2.63 11.20 36.18
C ASP A 269 3.02 9.99 35.36
N THR A 270 2.02 9.25 34.92
CA THR A 270 2.20 8.09 34.06
C THR A 270 1.36 8.24 32.82
N ILE A 271 2.02 8.43 31.69
CA ILE A 271 1.37 8.46 30.39
C ILE A 271 1.59 7.10 29.74
N VAL A 272 0.48 6.42 29.45
CA VAL A 272 0.45 5.13 28.77
C VAL A 272 0.00 5.39 27.34
N GLY A 273 0.93 5.28 26.40
CA GLY A 273 0.65 5.52 24.98
C GLY A 273 -0.11 4.36 24.33
N GLY A 274 -0.75 4.64 23.20
CA GLY A 274 -1.44 3.66 22.37
C GLY A 274 -0.51 2.62 21.70
N THR A 275 -1.11 1.65 21.02
CA THR A 275 -0.43 0.52 20.35
C THR A 275 -0.26 0.67 18.84
N MET A 276 -0.75 1.74 18.21
CA MET A 276 -0.75 1.91 16.74
C MET A 276 0.28 2.95 16.29
N GLN A 277 0.84 2.77 15.08
CA GLN A 277 1.61 3.80 14.37
C GLN A 277 0.62 4.82 13.76
N GLY A 278 0.84 6.11 13.94
CA GLY A 278 0.04 7.19 13.34
C GLY A 278 -0.71 8.09 14.33
N SER A 279 -1.01 7.63 15.55
CA SER A 279 -1.54 8.51 16.62
C SER A 279 -0.39 9.29 17.25
N TRP A 280 -0.39 10.62 17.15
CA TRP A 280 0.58 11.44 17.86
C TRP A 280 0.12 11.62 19.31
N LEU A 281 1.00 11.25 20.23
CA LEU A 281 0.85 11.59 21.63
C LEU A 281 1.54 12.93 21.85
N GLY A 282 0.76 14.00 22.05
CA GLY A 282 1.27 15.31 22.47
C GLY A 282 1.57 15.29 23.97
N VAL A 283 2.77 15.74 24.34
CA VAL A 283 3.17 15.84 25.75
C VAL A 283 3.58 17.29 26.02
N ASN A 284 2.59 18.11 26.33
CA ASN A 284 2.80 19.55 26.46
C ASN A 284 3.28 19.86 27.89
N ASN A 285 4.42 20.55 28.00
CA ASN A 285 5.08 20.85 29.27
C ASN A 285 5.13 22.36 29.59
N TRP A 286 4.09 23.10 29.18
CA TRP A 286 4.01 24.57 29.16
C TRP A 286 4.15 25.31 30.52
N ASP A 287 4.16 24.63 31.68
CA ASP A 287 4.37 25.28 32.98
C ASP A 287 5.73 24.91 33.61
N SER A 288 6.80 24.94 32.80
CA SER A 288 8.14 24.65 33.27
C SER A 288 8.84 25.92 33.81
N ALA A 289 9.27 25.90 35.08
CA ALA A 289 10.07 27.00 35.63
C ALA A 289 11.54 26.99 35.15
N GLN A 290 11.95 25.92 34.44
CA GLN A 290 13.29 25.56 33.94
C GLN A 290 13.12 24.50 32.85
N GLY A 291 14.02 24.46 31.85
CA GLY A 291 14.01 23.46 30.79
C GLY A 291 13.94 22.00 31.27
N ILE A 292 13.27 21.19 30.47
CA ILE A 292 12.95 19.78 30.69
C ILE A 292 14.07 18.86 30.19
N ILE A 293 14.12 17.64 30.74
CA ILE A 293 15.00 16.58 30.25
C ILE A 293 14.16 15.35 29.95
N VAL A 294 13.96 15.08 28.67
CA VAL A 294 13.20 13.93 28.17
C VAL A 294 14.16 12.83 27.73
N ASN A 295 13.91 11.61 28.19
CA ASN A 295 14.67 10.44 27.79
C ASN A 295 13.73 9.30 27.41
N LEU A 296 13.45 9.17 26.12
CA LEU A 296 12.66 8.07 25.58
C LEU A 296 13.49 6.84 25.20
N SER A 297 14.82 6.95 25.25
CA SER A 297 15.73 5.83 24.96
C SER A 297 15.63 4.68 25.96
N ASN A 298 16.16 3.52 25.58
CA ASN A 298 16.17 2.31 26.40
C ASN A 298 17.25 2.32 27.50
N ALA A 299 18.07 3.38 27.58
CA ALA A 299 19.12 3.55 28.57
C ALA A 299 18.92 4.81 29.41
N SER A 300 19.46 4.84 30.63
CA SER A 300 19.47 6.07 31.43
C SER A 300 20.50 7.06 30.87
N ILE A 301 20.14 8.33 30.76
CA ILE A 301 21.05 9.40 30.36
C ILE A 301 21.49 10.26 31.54
N THR A 302 22.53 11.06 31.37
CA THR A 302 22.93 12.06 32.36
C THR A 302 23.29 13.37 31.69
N VAL A 303 22.48 14.39 31.95
CA VAL A 303 22.57 15.74 31.37
C VAL A 303 22.77 16.72 32.51
N GLY A 304 23.75 17.61 32.44
CA GLY A 304 24.01 18.61 33.50
C GLY A 304 24.30 18.05 34.91
N GLY A 305 24.59 16.74 35.05
CA GLY A 305 24.75 16.05 36.34
C GLY A 305 23.46 15.49 36.94
N VAL A 306 22.35 15.59 36.21
CA VAL A 306 21.06 14.99 36.49
C VAL A 306 20.95 13.67 35.71
N THR A 307 20.66 12.56 36.40
CA THR A 307 20.41 11.26 35.75
C THR A 307 18.91 11.07 35.57
N VAL A 308 18.49 10.85 34.33
CA VAL A 308 17.11 10.54 33.94
C VAL A 308 17.05 9.08 33.49
N ALA A 309 16.06 8.33 33.98
CA ALA A 309 15.93 6.91 33.66
C ALA A 309 15.43 6.72 32.22
N SER A 310 15.47 5.50 31.71
CA SER A 310 14.88 5.15 30.41
C SER A 310 13.37 5.38 30.43
N LYS A 311 12.80 5.90 29.34
CA LYS A 311 11.35 6.18 29.16
C LYS A 311 10.76 7.07 30.27
N THR A 312 11.50 8.12 30.65
CA THR A 312 11.04 9.10 31.65
C THR A 312 11.39 10.53 31.25
N ALA A 313 10.57 11.50 31.64
CA ALA A 313 10.88 12.91 31.58
C ALA A 313 11.13 13.46 32.99
N ARG A 314 11.94 14.50 33.08
CA ARG A 314 11.99 15.38 34.23
C ARG A 314 11.44 16.72 33.81
N ASP A 315 10.34 17.11 34.42
CA ASP A 315 9.68 18.39 34.20
C ASP A 315 10.43 19.58 34.85
N GLY A 316 9.95 20.79 34.57
CA GLY A 316 10.48 22.03 35.14
C GLY A 316 10.22 22.23 36.63
N HIS A 317 9.41 21.37 37.26
CA HIS A 317 9.15 21.36 38.71
C HIS A 317 10.08 20.43 39.49
N GLY A 318 10.80 19.55 38.80
CA GLY A 318 11.79 18.63 39.35
C GLY A 318 11.23 17.28 39.78
N ASP A 319 10.02 16.96 39.32
CA ASP A 319 9.40 15.66 39.43
C ASP A 319 9.84 14.74 38.26
N THR A 320 9.26 13.55 38.14
CA THR A 320 9.69 12.56 37.13
C THR A 320 8.50 11.78 36.61
N ASP A 321 8.19 12.02 35.35
CA ASP A 321 7.07 11.41 34.65
C ASP A 321 7.53 10.18 33.89
N THR A 322 6.65 9.18 33.84
CA THR A 322 6.94 7.88 33.25
C THR A 322 6.12 7.68 31.99
N PHE A 323 6.81 7.33 30.90
CA PHE A 323 6.16 6.96 29.65
C PHE A 323 6.15 5.44 29.48
N ILE A 324 4.97 4.87 29.30
CA ILE A 324 4.78 3.45 28.97
C ILE A 324 4.26 3.40 27.53
N LEU A 325 5.17 3.25 26.58
CA LEU A 325 4.91 3.41 25.15
C LEU A 325 5.12 2.09 24.40
N SER A 326 4.18 1.74 23.51
CA SER A 326 4.19 0.46 22.78
C SER A 326 4.68 0.53 21.34
N ALA A 327 4.30 1.53 20.51
CA ALA A 327 4.76 1.61 19.10
C ALA A 327 4.44 2.91 18.30
N GLY A 328 3.71 3.91 18.82
CA GLY A 328 3.27 5.08 18.03
C GLY A 328 4.27 6.23 17.90
N GLY A 329 4.07 7.15 16.95
CA GLY A 329 4.80 8.43 16.87
C GLY A 329 4.53 9.25 18.14
N ILE A 330 5.54 9.94 18.65
CA ILE A 330 5.39 10.79 19.83
C ILE A 330 5.76 12.17 19.37
N ASP A 331 4.88 13.11 19.70
CA ASP A 331 5.17 14.52 19.57
C ASP A 331 5.60 15.04 20.94
N ILE A 332 6.66 15.84 20.95
CA ILE A 332 7.21 16.38 22.19
C ILE A 332 7.42 17.85 21.96
N ASP A 333 6.57 18.62 22.61
CA ASP A 333 6.75 20.05 22.73
C ASP A 333 7.68 20.35 23.90
N GLY A 334 8.77 21.05 23.59
CA GLY A 334 9.68 21.64 24.56
C GLY A 334 9.00 22.71 25.41
N SER A 335 9.79 23.41 26.20
CA SER A 335 9.42 24.59 26.95
C SER A 335 10.18 25.80 26.43
N ASP A 336 9.80 27.01 26.84
CA ASP A 336 10.53 28.25 26.48
C ASP A 336 11.95 28.39 27.10
N HIS A 337 12.62 27.29 27.45
CA HIS A 337 13.93 27.25 28.06
C HIS A 337 14.78 26.12 27.46
N ASP A 338 16.12 26.26 27.52
CA ASP A 338 17.06 25.23 27.05
C ASP A 338 16.71 23.79 27.53
N ASP A 339 16.23 22.97 26.60
CA ASP A 339 15.76 21.62 26.80
C ASP A 339 16.77 20.57 26.32
N TYR A 340 16.59 19.35 26.82
CA TYR A 340 17.27 18.17 26.30
C TYR A 340 16.26 17.07 26.02
N ILE A 341 16.00 16.84 24.74
CA ILE A 341 15.06 15.83 24.27
C ILE A 341 15.84 14.74 23.56
N ARG A 342 15.74 13.51 24.08
CA ARG A 342 16.29 12.32 23.43
C ARG A 342 15.17 11.36 23.08
N GLY A 343 15.05 11.09 21.79
CA GLY A 343 14.12 10.17 21.20
C GLY A 343 14.43 8.70 21.44
N ARG A 344 13.68 7.87 20.73
CA ARG A 344 13.62 6.44 20.96
C ARG A 344 14.71 5.72 20.17
N ASP A 345 15.11 4.56 20.68
CA ASP A 345 16.01 3.65 19.97
C ASP A 345 15.22 2.65 19.08
N ASP A 346 13.89 2.74 19.00
CA ASP A 346 12.99 1.73 18.38
C ASP A 346 11.94 2.28 17.40
N ALA A 347 11.75 3.60 17.28
CA ALA A 347 10.87 4.24 16.28
C ALA A 347 11.11 5.75 16.22
N GLY A 348 10.77 6.37 15.07
CA GLY A 348 10.87 7.81 14.87
C GLY A 348 10.04 8.63 15.85
N ILE A 349 10.47 9.87 16.12
CA ILE A 349 9.72 10.87 16.90
C ILE A 349 9.61 12.19 16.15
N TRP A 350 8.63 12.99 16.55
CA TRP A 350 8.50 14.39 16.17
C TRP A 350 8.87 15.23 17.39
N ILE A 351 9.65 16.28 17.16
CA ILE A 351 10.21 17.09 18.24
C ILE A 351 10.05 18.56 17.87
N ASP A 352 9.40 19.30 18.76
CA ASP A 352 9.51 20.75 18.80
C ASP A 352 10.32 21.17 20.03
N GLY A 353 11.32 22.02 19.82
CA GLY A 353 12.12 22.59 20.90
C GLY A 353 11.43 23.76 21.60
N ASN A 354 10.46 24.41 20.94
CA ASN A 354 9.97 25.75 21.27
C ASN A 354 11.15 26.75 21.41
N ALA A 355 10.96 27.83 22.17
CA ALA A 355 12.02 28.83 22.37
C ALA A 355 13.13 28.30 23.29
N GLY A 356 14.37 28.26 22.83
CA GLY A 356 15.46 27.75 23.68
C GLY A 356 16.75 27.53 22.92
N ASN A 357 17.84 27.21 23.62
CA ASN A 357 19.01 26.63 22.94
C ASN A 357 19.00 25.13 23.21
N ASP A 358 18.20 24.42 22.43
CA ASP A 358 17.79 23.06 22.77
C ASP A 358 18.78 22.03 22.26
N THR A 359 18.72 20.83 22.83
CA THR A 359 19.46 19.67 22.34
C THR A 359 18.48 18.58 21.98
N LEU A 360 18.30 18.36 20.68
CA LEU A 360 17.33 17.43 20.11
C LEU A 360 18.09 16.25 19.50
N GLU A 361 17.91 15.07 20.08
CA GLU A 361 18.61 13.83 19.70
C GLU A 361 17.58 12.77 19.27
N GLY A 362 17.44 12.54 17.96
CA GLY A 362 16.44 11.61 17.40
C GLY A 362 16.71 10.16 17.78
N GLY A 363 17.81 9.59 17.27
CA GLY A 363 18.19 8.22 17.61
C GLY A 363 18.85 7.47 16.46
N ILE A 364 18.32 6.28 16.14
CA ILE A 364 18.76 5.43 15.03
C ILE A 364 17.67 5.21 13.97
N PHE A 365 16.46 5.69 14.24
CA PHE A 365 15.32 5.65 13.34
C PHE A 365 15.21 6.98 12.61
N VAL A 366 14.17 7.16 11.80
CA VAL A 366 13.94 8.41 11.09
C VAL A 366 13.20 9.35 12.03
N ASP A 367 13.87 10.41 12.46
CA ASP A 367 13.34 11.37 13.43
C ASP A 367 13.10 12.74 12.76
N THR A 368 11.99 13.39 13.12
CA THR A 368 11.61 14.71 12.63
C THR A 368 11.83 15.76 13.71
N VAL A 369 12.48 16.86 13.33
CA VAL A 369 12.39 18.12 14.07
C VAL A 369 11.44 19.06 13.32
N SER A 370 10.54 19.69 14.07
CA SER A 370 9.68 20.76 13.55
C SER A 370 10.16 22.11 14.06
N TYR A 371 10.08 23.08 13.17
CA TYR A 371 10.11 24.50 13.47
C TYR A 371 8.86 25.20 12.91
N HIS A 372 7.87 24.41 12.53
CA HIS A 372 6.55 24.83 12.06
C HIS A 372 5.70 25.15 13.28
N GLU A 373 5.36 26.43 13.47
CA GLU A 373 4.55 26.88 14.60
C GLU A 373 3.35 27.69 14.14
N ASP A 374 2.30 27.60 14.95
CA ASP A 374 1.10 28.42 14.86
C ASP A 374 1.46 29.91 15.03
N PRO A 375 0.93 30.85 14.21
CA PRO A 375 1.31 32.27 14.21
C PRO A 375 1.10 33.03 15.54
N GLU A 376 0.49 32.39 16.56
CA GLU A 376 0.14 32.98 17.85
C GLU A 376 1.30 33.01 18.87
N GLU A 377 2.33 32.17 18.71
CA GLU A 377 3.43 32.00 19.67
C GLU A 377 4.59 33.01 19.52
N GLY A 378 4.62 33.74 18.41
CA GLY A 378 5.46 34.94 18.26
C GLY A 378 6.86 34.73 17.68
N GLY A 379 7.11 33.59 17.01
CA GLY A 379 8.21 33.43 16.06
C GLY A 379 8.21 34.52 14.98
N VAL A 380 9.39 35.02 14.60
CA VAL A 380 9.51 36.14 13.62
C VAL A 380 10.66 35.97 12.63
N TYR A 381 11.35 34.84 12.68
CA TYR A 381 12.49 34.51 11.85
C TYR A 381 12.19 33.26 11.02
N GLY A 382 12.75 33.19 9.82
CA GLY A 382 12.82 31.91 9.11
C GLY A 382 13.90 31.00 9.71
N ALA A 383 13.62 29.71 9.81
CA ALA A 383 14.49 28.67 10.29
C ALA A 383 15.73 28.50 9.40
N ILE A 384 16.89 28.31 10.03
CA ILE A 384 18.15 27.98 9.36
C ILE A 384 18.69 26.68 9.92
N VAL A 385 18.49 25.58 9.19
CA VAL A 385 18.84 24.23 9.64
C VAL A 385 20.07 23.70 8.90
N ASN A 386 21.03 23.16 9.64
CA ASN A 386 22.25 22.60 9.09
C ASN A 386 22.58 21.24 9.69
N LEU A 387 22.10 20.18 9.03
CA LEU A 387 22.42 18.79 9.36
C LEU A 387 23.81 18.37 8.86
N SER A 388 24.42 19.15 7.97
CA SER A 388 25.72 18.81 7.38
C SER A 388 26.88 18.82 8.38
N ALA A 389 27.95 18.09 8.04
CA ALA A 389 29.17 18.01 8.85
C ALA A 389 30.03 19.30 8.87
N SER A 390 29.62 20.37 8.20
CA SER A 390 30.35 21.64 8.09
C SER A 390 29.50 22.83 8.49
N SER A 391 30.11 23.92 8.95
CA SER A 391 29.37 25.15 9.21
C SER A 391 28.92 25.81 7.89
N ILE A 392 27.67 26.27 7.85
CA ILE A 392 27.12 27.03 6.72
C ILE A 392 27.11 28.53 7.03
N THR A 393 27.03 29.36 6.00
CA THR A 393 26.83 30.81 6.16
C THR A 393 25.87 31.30 5.11
N VAL A 394 24.72 31.76 5.58
CA VAL A 394 23.55 32.08 4.76
C VAL A 394 23.23 33.57 4.85
N THR A 395 22.54 34.09 3.85
CA THR A 395 22.08 35.48 3.79
C THR A 395 20.71 35.53 3.15
N GLY A 396 19.82 36.39 3.64
CA GLY A 396 18.54 36.65 2.98
C GLY A 396 17.34 35.91 3.56
N VAL A 397 17.54 35.10 4.61
CA VAL A 397 16.48 34.45 5.39
C VAL A 397 15.63 35.50 6.12
N THR A 398 14.33 35.28 6.21
CA THR A 398 13.39 36.21 6.84
C THR A 398 13.76 36.47 8.31
N GLY A 399 13.57 37.72 8.76
CA GLY A 399 14.00 38.19 10.09
C GLY A 399 15.52 38.39 10.28
N HIS A 400 16.38 37.73 9.50
CA HIS A 400 17.82 37.71 9.71
C HIS A 400 18.61 38.85 9.04
N ALA A 401 19.04 39.83 9.85
CA ALA A 401 19.84 40.94 9.35
C ALA A 401 21.33 40.58 9.09
N GLY A 402 21.68 40.33 7.83
CA GLY A 402 23.07 40.12 7.39
C GLY A 402 23.40 38.66 7.10
N SER A 403 24.65 38.24 7.27
CA SER A 403 25.05 36.84 7.11
C SER A 403 25.00 36.12 8.46
N VAL A 404 24.26 35.01 8.53
CA VAL A 404 24.16 34.14 9.70
C VAL A 404 25.05 32.93 9.48
N THR A 405 25.87 32.57 10.46
CA THR A 405 26.71 31.36 10.41
C THR A 405 26.16 30.37 11.42
N VAL A 406 25.73 29.21 10.94
CA VAL A 406 25.24 28.08 11.76
C VAL A 406 26.31 26.98 11.71
N ALA A 407 26.66 26.40 12.86
CA ALA A 407 27.67 25.34 12.89
C ALA A 407 27.08 24.01 12.37
N ALA A 408 27.93 22.99 12.26
CA ALA A 408 27.51 21.65 11.85
C ALA A 408 26.55 21.04 12.88
N HIS A 409 25.46 20.42 12.42
CA HIS A 409 24.39 19.81 13.22
C HIS A 409 23.77 20.81 14.21
N GLN A 410 23.42 21.98 13.71
CA GLN A 410 22.73 23.02 14.47
C GLN A 410 21.61 23.62 13.64
N ALA A 411 20.61 24.12 14.33
CA ALA A 411 19.58 24.96 13.75
C ALA A 411 19.56 26.32 14.44
N ARG A 412 18.99 27.29 13.75
CA ARG A 412 18.49 28.52 14.34
C ARG A 412 17.00 28.52 14.05
N ASP A 413 16.22 28.40 15.11
CA ASP A 413 14.77 28.36 15.10
C ASP A 413 14.13 29.71 14.68
N CYS A 414 12.79 29.71 14.69
CA CYS A 414 11.96 30.87 14.36
C CYS A 414 11.95 31.96 15.47
N PHE A 415 12.47 31.67 16.66
CA PHE A 415 12.66 32.62 17.77
C PHE A 415 14.02 33.34 17.72
N GLY A 416 14.98 32.78 16.98
CA GLY A 416 16.33 33.29 16.77
C GLY A 416 17.39 32.73 17.72
N ASP A 417 17.02 31.72 18.51
CA ASP A 417 17.89 30.95 19.39
C ASP A 417 18.67 29.89 18.59
N THR A 418 19.28 28.88 19.22
CA THR A 418 20.23 27.99 18.51
C THR A 418 20.27 26.61 19.11
N ASP A 419 19.76 25.66 18.33
CA ASP A 419 19.63 24.27 18.75
C ASP A 419 20.80 23.43 18.28
N THR A 420 20.98 22.33 18.99
CA THR A 420 21.91 21.26 18.64
C THR A 420 21.10 20.05 18.20
N LEU A 421 21.29 19.66 16.94
CA LEU A 421 20.61 18.53 16.33
C LEU A 421 21.56 17.33 16.32
N ILE A 422 21.06 16.14 16.67
CA ILE A 422 21.85 14.91 16.69
C ILE A 422 21.01 13.77 16.15
N SER A 423 21.47 13.11 15.07
CA SER A 423 20.72 12.03 14.40
C SER A 423 19.29 12.44 14.07
N ILE A 424 19.17 13.47 13.24
CA ILE A 424 17.90 13.98 12.72
C ILE A 424 17.97 13.84 11.22
N GLU A 425 16.95 13.22 10.63
CA GLU A 425 16.87 12.91 9.20
C GLU A 425 15.71 13.65 8.53
N ARG A 426 14.71 14.11 9.29
CA ARG A 426 13.61 14.93 8.77
C ARG A 426 13.55 16.29 9.43
N VAL A 427 13.25 17.30 8.64
CA VAL A 427 13.07 18.68 9.09
C VAL A 427 11.79 19.21 8.47
N GLN A 428 10.88 19.68 9.31
CA GLN A 428 9.82 20.60 8.89
C GLN A 428 10.20 22.01 9.32
N ALA A 429 10.18 22.93 8.37
CA ALA A 429 10.57 24.32 8.59
C ALA A 429 9.35 25.19 8.96
N SER A 430 9.62 26.47 9.22
CA SER A 430 8.60 27.47 9.57
C SER A 430 7.87 27.98 8.33
N ASP A 431 6.76 28.70 8.53
CA ASP A 431 6.00 29.34 7.43
C ASP A 431 6.65 30.63 6.87
N PHE A 432 7.97 30.74 6.98
CA PHE A 432 8.74 31.89 6.51
C PHE A 432 9.82 31.43 5.52
N ASP A 433 10.38 32.36 4.74
CA ASP A 433 11.53 32.05 3.88
C ASP A 433 12.71 31.43 4.67
N ASP A 434 12.94 30.14 4.46
CA ASP A 434 13.80 29.26 5.23
C ASP A 434 15.04 28.76 4.46
N TYR A 435 15.99 28.19 5.21
CA TYR A 435 17.23 27.66 4.64
C TYR A 435 17.65 26.34 5.29
N LEU A 436 17.46 25.24 4.57
CA LEU A 436 17.71 23.89 5.04
C LEU A 436 18.89 23.25 4.30
N VAL A 437 19.78 22.60 5.05
CA VAL A 437 20.87 21.80 4.50
C VAL A 437 20.89 20.44 5.19
N GLY A 438 20.67 19.40 4.40
CA GLY A 438 20.75 18.00 4.80
C GLY A 438 22.18 17.53 5.06
N SER A 439 22.27 16.25 5.36
CA SER A 439 23.44 15.54 5.83
C SER A 439 24.19 14.87 4.67
N SER A 440 24.67 13.65 4.88
CA SER A 440 25.15 12.76 3.82
C SER A 440 24.41 11.43 3.82
N GLY A 441 23.31 11.35 4.56
CA GLY A 441 22.35 10.26 4.58
C GLY A 441 21.15 10.62 3.71
N ASN A 442 20.07 9.85 3.80
CA ASN A 442 18.82 10.20 3.11
C ASN A 442 18.02 11.13 4.02
N ASP A 443 17.90 12.39 3.63
CA ASP A 443 17.21 13.42 4.40
C ASP A 443 15.82 13.72 3.80
N TRP A 444 14.87 14.12 4.63
CA TRP A 444 13.57 14.65 4.20
C TRP A 444 13.45 16.10 4.67
N LEU A 445 13.43 17.04 3.72
CA LEU A 445 13.40 18.47 4.00
C LEU A 445 12.07 19.04 3.49
N ASP A 446 11.30 19.63 4.40
CA ASP A 446 10.02 20.29 4.15
C ASP A 446 10.15 21.77 4.51
N GLY A 447 9.95 22.64 3.51
CA GLY A 447 10.01 24.10 3.64
C GLY A 447 8.75 24.74 4.22
N SER A 448 7.61 24.04 4.23
CA SER A 448 6.30 24.58 4.63
C SER A 448 5.83 25.75 3.74
N GLU A 449 5.33 26.86 4.28
CA GLU A 449 5.09 28.08 3.49
C GLU A 449 6.35 28.94 3.41
N GLY A 450 6.62 29.59 2.28
CA GLY A 450 7.81 30.45 2.17
C GLY A 450 8.41 30.48 0.79
N ASN A 451 9.47 31.26 0.61
CA ASN A 451 10.37 31.08 -0.55
C ASN A 451 11.66 30.49 -0.04
N ASP A 452 11.69 29.17 0.02
CA ASP A 452 12.65 28.41 0.79
C ASP A 452 13.85 28.01 -0.04
N THR A 453 14.93 27.68 0.64
CA THR A 453 16.13 27.12 0.00
C THR A 453 16.51 25.82 0.67
N LEU A 454 16.29 24.71 -0.03
CA LEU A 454 16.56 23.36 0.44
C LEU A 454 17.75 22.76 -0.31
N HIS A 455 18.67 22.16 0.43
CA HIS A 455 19.83 21.45 -0.09
C HIS A 455 19.93 20.07 0.56
N GLY A 456 19.59 19.00 -0.15
CA GLY A 456 19.63 17.61 0.37
C GLY A 456 21.04 17.19 0.77
N GLY A 457 21.98 17.25 -0.17
CA GLY A 457 23.39 16.99 0.08
C GLY A 457 23.89 15.77 -0.68
N ALA A 458 24.03 14.64 -0.01
CA ALA A 458 24.39 13.36 -0.63
C ALA A 458 23.56 12.28 0.06
N GLY A 459 23.20 11.21 -0.63
CA GLY A 459 22.07 10.37 -0.23
C GLY A 459 20.86 10.64 -1.12
N SER A 460 19.88 9.75 -1.06
CA SER A 460 18.63 9.89 -1.81
C SER A 460 17.64 10.68 -0.98
N ASP A 461 17.55 11.97 -1.26
CA ASP A 461 16.84 12.94 -0.43
C ASP A 461 15.42 13.20 -0.93
N GLY A 462 14.49 13.49 0.00
CA GLY A 462 13.15 13.98 -0.30
C GLY A 462 13.07 15.48 -0.04
N LEU A 463 12.83 16.28 -1.06
CA LEU A 463 12.73 17.73 -0.96
C LEU A 463 11.31 18.19 -1.31
N TYR A 464 10.70 18.86 -0.36
CA TYR A 464 9.37 19.43 -0.44
C TYR A 464 9.50 20.93 -0.16
N GLY A 465 9.33 21.74 -1.20
CA GLY A 465 9.38 23.20 -1.07
C GLY A 465 8.19 23.70 -0.26
N GLY A 466 6.99 23.31 -0.70
CA GLY A 466 5.74 23.72 -0.10
C GLY A 466 5.15 24.92 -0.84
N ASP A 467 4.52 25.83 -0.11
CA ASP A 467 3.83 26.98 -0.72
C ASP A 467 4.78 28.17 -0.91
N GLY A 468 5.21 28.41 -2.15
CA GLY A 468 5.92 29.63 -2.57
C GLY A 468 7.09 29.35 -3.51
N ASP A 469 7.80 30.39 -3.98
CA ASP A 469 8.78 30.20 -5.07
C ASP A 469 10.11 29.65 -4.53
N ASP A 470 10.25 28.32 -4.46
CA ASP A 470 11.36 27.68 -3.76
C ASP A 470 12.60 27.43 -4.61
N THR A 471 13.75 27.22 -3.94
CA THR A 471 15.01 26.83 -4.57
C THR A 471 15.53 25.51 -3.99
N LEU A 472 15.49 24.46 -4.80
CA LEU A 472 15.79 23.09 -4.38
C LEU A 472 17.10 22.58 -5.04
N SER A 473 17.85 21.77 -4.30
CA SER A 473 19.07 21.09 -4.77
C SER A 473 19.18 19.73 -4.09
N GLY A 474 19.13 18.66 -4.86
CA GLY A 474 19.14 17.29 -4.32
C GLY A 474 20.56 16.89 -3.95
N GLY A 475 21.44 16.80 -4.94
CA GLY A 475 22.86 16.58 -4.73
C GLY A 475 23.44 15.51 -5.64
N ALA A 476 24.10 14.52 -5.03
CA ALA A 476 24.93 13.55 -5.75
C ALA A 476 24.39 12.11 -5.71
N ASP A 477 23.08 11.90 -5.65
CA ASP A 477 22.45 10.57 -5.78
C ASP A 477 21.06 10.75 -6.47
N SER A 478 20.11 9.83 -6.24
CA SER A 478 18.77 9.91 -6.83
C SER A 478 17.82 10.57 -5.85
N ASP A 479 17.39 11.79 -6.15
CA ASP A 479 16.59 12.61 -5.24
C ASP A 479 15.12 12.72 -5.69
N LEU A 480 14.21 12.94 -4.74
CA LEU A 480 12.78 13.16 -4.98
C LEU A 480 12.43 14.62 -4.74
N PHE A 481 11.88 15.27 -5.75
CA PHE A 481 11.36 16.64 -5.66
C PHE A 481 9.83 16.60 -5.76
N ASN A 482 9.12 17.04 -4.71
CA ASN A 482 7.66 17.12 -4.73
C ASN A 482 7.20 18.52 -5.15
N ILE A 483 6.33 18.59 -6.14
CA ILE A 483 5.86 19.86 -6.75
C ILE A 483 4.35 19.97 -6.57
N TRP A 484 3.90 21.11 -6.05
CA TRP A 484 2.50 21.45 -5.77
C TRP A 484 1.78 20.37 -4.99
N SER A 485 1.71 20.59 -3.69
CA SER A 485 1.29 19.59 -2.72
C SER A 485 0.18 20.08 -1.80
N SER A 486 -0.22 21.34 -1.97
CA SER A 486 -1.41 21.94 -1.39
C SER A 486 -2.45 22.27 -2.48
N PHE A 487 -3.73 22.32 -2.10
CA PHE A 487 -4.78 22.77 -3.02
C PHE A 487 -4.65 24.27 -3.30
N GLY A 488 -4.53 24.63 -4.57
CA GLY A 488 -4.53 26.03 -5.00
C GLY A 488 -3.15 26.66 -5.08
N ASP A 489 -2.08 25.87 -4.89
CA ASP A 489 -0.72 26.31 -5.14
C ASP A 489 -0.55 26.81 -6.59
N THR A 490 0.16 27.93 -6.72
CA THR A 490 0.50 28.58 -7.99
C THR A 490 1.98 29.01 -8.05
N SER A 491 2.78 28.53 -7.10
CA SER A 491 4.20 28.76 -6.97
C SER A 491 5.02 28.25 -8.16
N VAL A 492 6.27 28.71 -8.25
CA VAL A 492 7.23 28.27 -9.26
C VAL A 492 8.56 27.87 -8.62
N ASP A 493 8.74 26.57 -8.42
CA ASP A 493 9.95 26.03 -7.82
C ASP A 493 11.12 25.98 -8.79
N THR A 494 12.33 26.15 -8.27
CA THR A 494 13.56 26.12 -9.04
C THR A 494 14.48 25.02 -8.55
N ILE A 495 14.60 23.95 -9.33
CA ILE A 495 15.53 22.85 -9.06
C ILE A 495 16.87 23.13 -9.76
N THR A 496 17.96 23.15 -9.00
CA THR A 496 19.24 23.72 -9.44
C THR A 496 20.23 22.73 -10.06
N ASP A 497 20.10 21.44 -9.75
CA ASP A 497 21.07 20.39 -10.11
C ASP A 497 20.44 19.06 -10.55
N PHE A 498 19.18 19.08 -10.99
CA PHE A 498 18.42 17.90 -11.40
C PHE A 498 19.19 16.96 -12.35
N THR A 499 19.42 15.73 -11.91
CA THR A 499 20.12 14.64 -12.60
C THR A 499 19.13 13.84 -13.44
N VAL A 500 19.36 13.78 -14.75
CA VAL A 500 18.47 13.09 -15.71
C VAL A 500 18.90 11.65 -16.00
N GLY A 501 17.97 10.84 -16.50
CA GLY A 501 18.20 9.46 -16.94
C GLY A 501 17.80 8.42 -15.90
N SER A 502 18.02 7.14 -16.23
CA SER A 502 17.67 6.03 -15.34
C SER A 502 18.55 6.00 -14.10
N GLY A 503 17.93 5.94 -12.92
CA GLY A 503 18.58 6.13 -11.62
C GLY A 503 19.06 7.57 -11.36
N GLY A 504 18.57 8.55 -12.11
CA GLY A 504 18.66 9.97 -11.77
C GLY A 504 17.49 10.43 -10.90
N ASP A 505 17.32 11.75 -10.78
CA ASP A 505 16.33 12.37 -9.91
C ASP A 505 14.90 12.17 -10.41
N ASN A 506 13.95 12.20 -9.48
CA ASN A 506 12.54 12.02 -9.71
C ASN A 506 11.76 13.29 -9.35
N LEU A 507 10.91 13.73 -10.27
CA LEU A 507 9.97 14.82 -10.06
C LEU A 507 8.57 14.24 -9.83
N SER A 508 8.09 14.33 -8.59
CA SER A 508 6.73 13.92 -8.24
C SER A 508 5.72 14.93 -8.77
N ILE A 509 4.72 14.42 -9.50
CA ILE A 509 3.61 15.21 -10.03
C ILE A 509 2.35 14.78 -9.29
N SER A 510 1.79 15.68 -8.49
CA SER A 510 0.56 15.48 -7.71
C SER A 510 -0.68 15.38 -8.60
N THR A 511 -0.95 14.20 -9.17
CA THR A 511 -2.07 14.01 -10.10
C THR A 511 -3.46 14.16 -9.46
N TRP A 512 -3.55 14.07 -8.13
CA TRP A 512 -4.79 14.29 -7.38
C TRP A 512 -5.29 15.75 -7.45
N LEU A 513 -4.43 16.70 -7.83
CA LEU A 513 -4.81 18.09 -8.09
C LEU A 513 -5.60 18.28 -9.40
N PHE A 514 -5.74 17.23 -10.24
CA PHE A 514 -6.36 17.32 -11.55
C PHE A 514 -7.85 16.91 -11.52
N SER A 515 -8.73 17.89 -11.71
CA SER A 515 -10.19 17.77 -11.51
C SER A 515 -10.96 16.85 -12.50
N ASN A 516 -10.32 16.36 -13.57
CA ASN A 516 -10.90 15.50 -14.62
C ASN A 516 -9.88 14.50 -15.19
N PHE A 517 -8.88 14.13 -14.39
CA PHE A 517 -7.86 13.17 -14.77
C PHE A 517 -8.25 11.75 -14.37
N THR A 518 -8.07 10.78 -15.27
CA THR A 518 -8.30 9.36 -14.95
C THR A 518 -7.16 8.82 -14.09
N PRO A 519 -7.43 8.27 -12.88
CA PRO A 519 -6.39 7.67 -12.03
C PRO A 519 -5.58 6.61 -12.78
N GLY A 520 -4.26 6.62 -12.61
CA GLY A 520 -3.34 5.73 -13.34
C GLY A 520 -3.09 6.10 -14.81
N GLY A 521 -3.75 7.14 -15.34
CA GLY A 521 -3.47 7.70 -16.66
C GLY A 521 -2.10 8.35 -16.75
N ASN A 522 -1.70 8.76 -17.95
CA ASN A 522 -0.48 9.55 -18.16
C ASN A 522 -0.84 11.04 -18.30
N PRO A 523 -0.43 11.94 -17.38
CA PRO A 523 -0.82 13.35 -17.38
C PRO A 523 -0.29 14.11 -18.60
N PHE A 524 0.79 13.64 -19.21
CA PHE A 524 1.31 14.22 -20.46
C PHE A 524 0.46 13.83 -21.67
N GLY A 525 -0.07 12.60 -21.68
CA GLY A 525 -0.93 12.09 -22.76
C GLY A 525 -2.34 12.68 -22.72
N SER A 526 -2.87 12.94 -21.53
CA SER A 526 -4.18 13.58 -21.33
C SER A 526 -4.15 15.11 -21.49
N GLY A 527 -2.95 15.71 -21.55
CA GLY A 527 -2.77 17.16 -21.70
C GLY A 527 -2.89 17.95 -20.39
N HIS A 528 -2.76 17.30 -19.23
CA HIS A 528 -2.69 17.94 -17.91
C HIS A 528 -1.28 18.41 -17.56
N ALA A 529 -0.25 17.76 -18.08
CA ALA A 529 1.14 18.14 -17.87
C ALA A 529 1.85 18.33 -19.22
N ARG A 530 2.82 19.24 -19.27
CA ARG A 530 3.74 19.35 -20.40
C ARG A 530 5.11 19.87 -19.99
N LEU A 531 6.11 19.53 -20.81
CA LEU A 531 7.47 20.05 -20.67
C LEU A 531 7.80 21.07 -21.78
N THR A 532 8.18 22.28 -21.39
CA THR A 532 8.65 23.32 -22.33
C THR A 532 10.10 23.73 -22.09
N GLN A 533 10.87 23.83 -23.17
CA GLN A 533 12.26 24.28 -23.09
C GLN A 533 12.33 25.81 -23.10
N SER A 534 12.88 26.41 -22.05
CA SER A 534 13.13 27.85 -21.92
C SER A 534 14.63 28.14 -21.80
N GLY A 535 15.28 28.42 -22.93
CA GLY A 535 16.73 28.64 -22.96
C GLY A 535 17.49 27.36 -22.66
N ALA A 536 18.22 27.33 -21.55
CA ALA A 536 18.92 26.13 -21.05
C ALA A 536 18.09 25.32 -20.04
N ASN A 537 16.95 25.85 -19.60
CA ASN A 537 16.12 25.26 -18.55
C ASN A 537 14.91 24.56 -19.16
N THR A 538 14.39 23.56 -18.45
CA THR A 538 13.11 22.92 -18.77
C THR A 538 12.06 23.36 -17.76
N LEU A 539 10.86 23.68 -18.22
CA LEU A 539 9.72 24.05 -17.40
C LEU A 539 8.75 22.86 -17.36
N LEU A 540 8.38 22.42 -16.16
CA LEU A 540 7.17 21.62 -15.95
C LEU A 540 5.99 22.58 -15.87
N GLU A 541 5.02 22.41 -16.74
CA GLU A 541 3.78 23.19 -16.72
C GLU A 541 2.59 22.25 -16.53
N LEU A 542 1.70 22.63 -15.62
CA LEU A 542 0.52 21.85 -15.23
C LEU A 542 -0.77 22.61 -15.52
N ASP A 543 -1.81 21.87 -15.86
CA ASP A 543 -3.17 22.33 -16.15
C ASP A 543 -4.17 21.48 -15.34
N THR A 544 -4.77 22.06 -14.30
CA THR A 544 -5.53 21.32 -13.29
C THR A 544 -6.93 20.92 -13.73
N ASP A 545 -7.43 21.42 -14.85
CA ASP A 545 -8.73 21.02 -15.44
C ASP A 545 -8.62 20.51 -16.89
N GLY A 546 -7.38 20.26 -17.35
CA GLY A 546 -7.09 19.63 -18.62
C GLY A 546 -7.43 20.48 -19.85
N PRO A 547 -7.24 19.93 -21.07
CA PRO A 547 -7.29 20.72 -22.31
C PRO A 547 -8.68 21.28 -22.67
N ASP A 548 -9.74 20.69 -22.12
CA ASP A 548 -11.13 21.12 -22.32
C ASP A 548 -11.65 22.06 -21.21
N GLY A 549 -10.82 22.28 -20.18
CA GLY A 549 -11.08 23.15 -19.04
C GLY A 549 -10.90 24.64 -19.32
N ALA A 550 -11.17 25.46 -18.31
CA ALA A 550 -11.02 26.91 -18.37
C ALA A 550 -9.68 27.39 -17.81
N ALA A 551 -8.98 26.58 -17.01
CA ALA A 551 -7.64 26.88 -16.56
C ALA A 551 -6.66 26.83 -17.73
N ALA A 552 -5.46 27.36 -17.50
CA ALA A 552 -4.41 27.36 -18.49
C ALA A 552 -3.15 26.85 -17.82
N PHE A 553 -2.31 26.16 -18.58
CA PHE A 553 -0.96 25.78 -18.15
C PHE A 553 -0.24 26.88 -17.35
N GLN A 554 0.11 26.54 -16.13
CA GLN A 554 0.92 27.31 -15.21
C GLN A 554 2.27 26.59 -15.00
N THR A 555 3.37 27.34 -14.91
CA THR A 555 4.68 26.73 -14.62
C THR A 555 4.71 26.33 -13.16
N ALA A 556 4.96 25.06 -12.88
CA ALA A 556 5.05 24.53 -11.53
C ALA A 556 6.52 24.40 -11.08
N ALA A 557 7.41 23.96 -11.99
CA ALA A 557 8.83 23.81 -11.68
C ALA A 557 9.75 24.22 -12.84
N ILE A 558 10.93 24.71 -12.49
CA ILE A 558 12.03 25.06 -13.38
C ILE A 558 13.22 24.15 -13.10
N LEU A 559 13.53 23.27 -14.05
CA LEU A 559 14.73 22.43 -14.03
C LEU A 559 15.89 23.19 -14.68
N ASN A 560 16.81 23.71 -13.86
CA ASN A 560 17.92 24.53 -14.33
C ASN A 560 18.96 23.73 -15.12
N ASN A 561 19.33 24.23 -16.30
CA ASN A 561 20.32 23.61 -17.19
C ASN A 561 19.98 22.17 -17.64
N VAL A 562 18.72 21.75 -17.51
CA VAL A 562 18.23 20.46 -18.00
C VAL A 562 17.64 20.61 -19.40
N SER A 563 18.05 19.74 -20.31
CA SER A 563 17.41 19.60 -21.62
C SER A 563 16.21 18.68 -21.49
N LYS A 564 15.04 19.11 -21.99
CA LYS A 564 13.82 18.29 -21.93
C LYS A 564 13.93 16.96 -22.66
N SER A 565 14.87 16.86 -23.62
CA SER A 565 15.15 15.64 -24.38
C SER A 565 15.85 14.57 -23.57
N ASP A 566 16.44 14.93 -22.44
CA ASP A 566 17.26 14.04 -21.65
C ASP A 566 16.45 13.40 -20.51
N LEU A 567 15.23 13.88 -20.27
CA LEU A 567 14.28 13.35 -19.29
C LEU A 567 13.66 12.04 -19.79
N VAL A 568 13.65 11.03 -18.92
CA VAL A 568 12.98 9.74 -19.13
C VAL A 568 11.77 9.60 -18.21
N ALA A 569 10.95 8.57 -18.43
CA ALA A 569 9.76 8.31 -17.60
C ALA A 569 10.09 8.15 -16.10
N GLU A 570 11.22 7.52 -15.75
CA GLU A 570 11.69 7.40 -14.36
C GLU A 570 11.93 8.76 -13.69
N ASN A 571 12.28 9.82 -14.44
CA ASN A 571 12.44 11.16 -13.88
C ASN A 571 11.09 11.87 -13.59
N LEU A 572 9.97 11.29 -14.01
CA LEU A 572 8.64 11.90 -14.01
C LEU A 572 7.60 10.94 -13.40
N SER A 573 7.93 10.29 -12.28
CA SER A 573 7.07 9.31 -11.60
C SER A 573 6.56 8.16 -12.50
N GLY A 574 7.36 7.74 -13.49
CA GLY A 574 7.00 6.69 -14.43
C GLY A 574 6.15 7.15 -15.62
N PHE A 575 5.80 8.45 -15.71
CA PHE A 575 4.99 8.97 -16.81
C PHE A 575 5.82 9.26 -18.07
N ASN A 576 5.42 8.71 -19.21
CA ASN A 576 6.07 8.99 -20.49
C ASN A 576 5.60 10.33 -21.05
N ALA A 577 6.46 11.35 -21.02
CA ALA A 577 6.16 12.68 -21.55
C ALA A 577 5.91 12.75 -23.08
N ASN A 578 6.08 11.65 -23.82
CA ASN A 578 5.93 11.58 -25.28
C ASN A 578 4.69 10.78 -25.78
N ALA A 579 3.76 10.34 -24.92
CA ALA A 579 2.58 9.56 -25.36
C ALA A 579 1.58 10.36 -26.22
N ILE A 580 1.02 9.74 -27.28
CA ILE A 580 0.08 10.37 -28.24
C ILE A 580 -1.17 9.49 -28.41
N VAL A 581 -2.37 10.06 -28.20
CA VAL A 581 -3.66 9.35 -28.36
C VAL A 581 -4.55 10.08 -29.37
N GLY A 582 -5.16 9.32 -30.28
CA GLY A 582 -6.11 9.78 -31.29
C GLY A 582 -7.54 9.89 -30.77
N THR A 583 -8.44 10.26 -31.67
CA THR A 583 -9.87 10.44 -31.45
C THR A 583 -10.66 9.28 -32.06
N ALA A 584 -11.99 9.30 -31.94
CA ALA A 584 -12.85 8.30 -32.59
C ALA A 584 -13.10 8.56 -34.10
N GLY A 585 -12.21 9.29 -34.77
CA GLY A 585 -12.30 9.54 -36.20
C GLY A 585 -10.93 9.57 -36.85
N ALA A 586 -10.88 9.44 -38.17
CA ALA A 586 -9.63 9.32 -38.92
C ALA A 586 -8.57 10.38 -38.57
N ASP A 587 -7.52 9.94 -37.89
CA ASP A 587 -6.44 10.75 -37.37
C ASP A 587 -5.14 10.58 -38.17
N THR A 588 -4.23 11.54 -38.01
CA THR A 588 -2.87 11.45 -38.54
C THR A 588 -1.91 11.85 -37.45
N LEU A 589 -1.34 10.84 -36.80
CA LEU A 589 -0.48 10.98 -35.63
C LEU A 589 0.96 10.68 -36.01
N SER A 590 1.90 11.43 -35.43
CA SER A 590 3.32 11.24 -35.65
C SER A 590 4.05 11.44 -34.34
N GLY A 591 4.87 10.46 -33.98
CA GLY A 591 5.82 10.49 -32.88
C GLY A 591 6.99 11.44 -33.13
N THR A 592 8.03 11.24 -32.35
CA THR A 592 9.24 12.03 -32.26
C THR A 592 10.42 11.30 -32.91
N THR A 593 11.60 11.27 -32.32
CA THR A 593 12.71 10.41 -32.76
C THR A 593 13.26 9.60 -31.59
N GLY A 594 12.44 9.44 -30.54
CA GLY A 594 12.67 8.56 -29.40
C GLY A 594 11.54 7.54 -29.34
N ASN A 595 11.48 6.76 -28.26
CA ASN A 595 10.49 5.68 -28.14
C ASN A 595 9.10 6.26 -27.83
N ASP A 596 8.19 6.18 -28.80
CA ASP A 596 6.85 6.74 -28.72
C ASP A 596 5.79 5.66 -28.52
N LEU A 597 4.74 6.01 -27.77
CA LEU A 597 3.52 5.22 -27.66
C LEU A 597 2.40 5.98 -28.38
N ILE A 598 1.88 5.41 -29.47
CA ILE A 598 0.85 6.03 -30.30
C ILE A 598 -0.36 5.09 -30.40
N ASN A 599 -1.54 5.59 -30.01
CA ASN A 599 -2.81 4.87 -30.18
C ASN A 599 -3.74 5.67 -31.08
N GLY A 600 -4.16 5.09 -32.21
CA GLY A 600 -5.10 5.70 -33.17
C GLY A 600 -6.51 5.79 -32.60
N GLY A 601 -7.03 4.67 -32.09
CA GLY A 601 -8.35 4.59 -31.50
C GLY A 601 -9.35 4.00 -32.48
N ALA A 602 -10.36 4.76 -32.89
CA ALA A 602 -11.38 4.26 -33.81
C ALA A 602 -11.43 5.11 -35.07
N GLY A 603 -11.62 4.45 -36.21
CA GLY A 603 -11.63 5.08 -37.52
C GLY A 603 -10.29 4.88 -38.23
N ASN A 604 -10.27 5.21 -39.53
CA ASN A 604 -9.11 4.93 -40.38
C ASN A 604 -7.93 5.88 -40.10
N ASP A 605 -6.99 5.43 -39.29
CA ASP A 605 -5.91 6.23 -38.75
C ASP A 605 -4.61 6.09 -39.55
N THR A 606 -3.72 7.08 -39.40
CA THR A 606 -2.37 7.04 -39.96
C THR A 606 -1.36 7.39 -38.89
N LEU A 607 -0.59 6.41 -38.44
CA LEU A 607 0.36 6.50 -37.32
C LEU A 607 1.80 6.41 -37.84
N ASN A 608 2.69 7.29 -37.36
CA ASN A 608 4.12 7.29 -37.72
C ASN A 608 5.00 7.40 -36.47
N GLY A 609 5.73 6.35 -36.08
CA GLY A 609 6.67 6.38 -34.95
C GLY A 609 7.92 7.23 -35.22
N LEU A 610 8.48 7.08 -36.43
CA LEU A 610 9.67 7.73 -36.99
C LEU A 610 10.99 7.04 -36.62
N ALA A 611 11.56 7.28 -35.45
CA ALA A 611 12.81 6.62 -35.02
C ALA A 611 12.74 6.44 -33.52
N GLY A 612 13.26 5.35 -32.98
CA GLY A 612 12.93 4.93 -31.61
C GLY A 612 12.38 3.52 -31.65
N GLU A 613 12.27 2.88 -30.49
CA GLU A 613 11.51 1.63 -30.34
C GLU A 613 10.06 2.01 -30.03
N ASP A 614 9.23 2.06 -31.06
CA ASP A 614 7.89 2.62 -31.01
C ASP A 614 6.84 1.55 -30.81
N THR A 615 5.74 1.88 -30.13
CA THR A 615 4.56 1.01 -30.01
C THR A 615 3.35 1.72 -30.60
N LEU A 616 2.81 1.16 -31.68
CA LEU A 616 1.70 1.72 -32.45
C LEU A 616 0.49 0.77 -32.40
N PHE A 617 -0.66 1.30 -32.00
CA PHE A 617 -1.95 0.61 -32.02
C PHE A 617 -2.90 1.32 -32.99
N GLY A 618 -3.34 0.63 -34.05
CA GLY A 618 -4.33 1.12 -35.01
C GLY A 618 -5.69 1.25 -34.35
N GLY A 619 -6.20 0.12 -33.87
CA GLY A 619 -7.46 0.03 -33.14
C GLY A 619 -8.56 -0.57 -34.01
N THR A 620 -9.64 0.16 -34.28
CA THR A 620 -10.72 -0.38 -35.12
C THR A 620 -10.86 0.38 -36.44
N ASP A 621 -11.21 -0.34 -37.51
CA ASP A 621 -11.29 0.09 -38.92
C ASP A 621 -9.95 -0.02 -39.66
N ASP A 622 -9.90 0.32 -40.95
CA ASP A 622 -8.69 0.08 -41.78
C ASP A 622 -7.62 1.18 -41.55
N ASP A 623 -6.50 0.81 -40.93
CA ASP A 623 -5.44 1.71 -40.46
C ASP A 623 -4.13 1.64 -41.25
N VAL A 624 -3.28 2.66 -41.09
CA VAL A 624 -1.93 2.72 -41.67
C VAL A 624 -0.89 3.02 -40.59
N LEU A 625 -0.06 2.05 -40.26
CA LEU A 625 0.97 2.14 -39.23
C LEU A 625 2.37 2.10 -39.86
N ASN A 626 3.24 2.98 -39.39
CA ASN A 626 4.63 3.06 -39.83
C ASN A 626 5.55 3.25 -38.62
N GLY A 627 6.28 2.21 -38.21
CA GLY A 627 7.19 2.22 -37.06
C GLY A 627 8.33 3.21 -37.30
N GLY A 628 9.16 2.91 -38.28
CA GLY A 628 10.21 3.81 -38.75
C GLY A 628 11.59 3.21 -38.57
N ALA A 629 12.34 3.61 -37.55
CA ALA A 629 13.69 3.12 -37.32
C ALA A 629 13.92 2.79 -35.85
N GLY A 630 14.03 1.51 -35.54
CA GLY A 630 14.18 0.93 -34.21
C GLY A 630 13.46 -0.41 -34.18
N ASN A 631 13.33 -1.02 -33.02
CA ASN A 631 12.62 -2.29 -32.89
C ASN A 631 11.18 -1.99 -32.49
N ASP A 632 10.30 -1.92 -33.49
CA ASP A 632 8.95 -1.38 -33.31
C ASP A 632 7.93 -2.50 -33.08
N GLN A 633 6.85 -2.18 -32.36
CA GLN A 633 5.69 -3.04 -32.19
C GLN A 633 4.47 -2.39 -32.85
N LEU A 634 3.92 -3.05 -33.86
CA LEU A 634 2.78 -2.55 -34.62
C LEU A 634 1.62 -3.53 -34.52
N TYR A 635 0.49 -3.03 -34.02
CA TYR A 635 -0.75 -3.76 -33.89
C TYR A 635 -1.83 -3.08 -34.73
N GLY A 636 -2.30 -3.73 -35.79
CA GLY A 636 -3.41 -3.24 -36.63
C GLY A 636 -4.76 -3.36 -35.91
N ASP A 637 -4.93 -4.46 -35.19
CA ASP A 637 -6.14 -4.84 -34.45
C ASP A 637 -7.32 -5.21 -35.38
N ASP A 638 -8.47 -4.54 -35.34
CA ASP A 638 -9.65 -4.93 -36.12
C ASP A 638 -9.73 -4.09 -37.42
N GLY A 639 -9.40 -4.65 -38.58
CA GLY A 639 -9.32 -3.83 -39.79
C GLY A 639 -8.77 -4.57 -41.01
N ASN A 640 -8.64 -3.89 -42.15
CA ASN A 640 -7.72 -4.35 -43.20
C ASN A 640 -6.56 -3.36 -43.24
N ASP A 641 -5.55 -3.64 -42.43
CA ASP A 641 -4.56 -2.66 -42.03
C ASP A 641 -3.32 -2.73 -42.92
N VAL A 642 -2.55 -1.63 -42.91
CA VAL A 642 -1.28 -1.52 -43.60
C VAL A 642 -0.20 -1.19 -42.60
N LEU A 643 0.62 -2.17 -42.23
CA LEU A 643 1.70 -2.03 -41.27
C LEU A 643 3.05 -2.02 -41.99
N ASN A 644 3.94 -1.11 -41.59
CA ASN A 644 5.31 -1.00 -42.06
C ASN A 644 6.25 -0.83 -40.87
N GLY A 645 7.03 -1.86 -40.51
CA GLY A 645 8.00 -1.85 -39.41
C GLY A 645 9.09 -0.81 -39.67
N GLY A 646 9.86 -0.98 -40.74
CA GLY A 646 10.82 0.00 -41.21
C GLY A 646 12.25 -0.52 -41.16
N SER A 647 13.05 -0.15 -40.15
CA SER A 647 14.39 -0.71 -39.98
C SER A 647 14.63 -1.06 -38.53
N GLY A 648 15.00 -2.30 -38.26
CA GLY A 648 15.18 -2.85 -36.92
C GLY A 648 14.49 -4.20 -36.82
N TYR A 649 14.41 -4.77 -35.62
CA TYR A 649 13.73 -6.03 -35.40
C TYR A 649 12.27 -5.76 -35.01
N ASP A 650 11.38 -5.70 -36.01
CA ASP A 650 10.01 -5.26 -35.80
C ASP A 650 9.06 -6.43 -35.54
N ASN A 651 8.04 -6.22 -34.70
CA ASN A 651 6.95 -7.16 -34.44
C ASN A 651 5.63 -6.61 -35.00
N LEU A 652 5.09 -7.28 -36.01
CA LEU A 652 3.90 -6.85 -36.73
C LEU A 652 2.77 -7.87 -36.54
N SER A 653 1.65 -7.40 -35.99
CA SER A 653 0.40 -8.16 -35.90
C SER A 653 -0.70 -7.39 -36.62
N GLY A 654 -1.21 -7.97 -37.71
CA GLY A 654 -2.34 -7.39 -38.45
C GLY A 654 -3.61 -7.40 -37.60
N GLY A 655 -3.96 -8.57 -37.06
CA GLY A 655 -5.14 -8.73 -36.23
C GLY A 655 -6.29 -9.36 -37.02
N LEU A 656 -7.53 -8.90 -36.80
CA LEU A 656 -8.70 -9.40 -37.53
C LEU A 656 -8.92 -8.64 -38.83
N GLY A 657 -8.79 -9.34 -39.94
CA GLY A 657 -9.12 -8.84 -41.29
C GLY A 657 -7.94 -9.05 -42.23
N ASN A 658 -8.01 -8.58 -43.47
CA ASN A 658 -6.98 -8.96 -44.46
C ASN A 658 -5.89 -7.89 -44.56
N ASP A 659 -4.81 -8.12 -43.85
CA ASP A 659 -3.83 -7.07 -43.60
C ASP A 659 -2.68 -7.11 -44.60
N THR A 660 -1.96 -5.99 -44.71
CA THR A 660 -0.76 -5.85 -45.52
C THR A 660 0.41 -5.47 -44.62
N LEU A 661 1.32 -6.41 -44.39
CA LEU A 661 2.45 -6.26 -43.48
C LEU A 661 3.75 -6.11 -44.26
N THR A 662 4.61 -5.17 -43.86
CA THR A 662 5.92 -4.91 -44.43
C THR A 662 6.91 -4.79 -43.28
N GLY A 663 7.84 -5.71 -43.14
CA GLY A 663 8.79 -5.70 -42.02
C GLY A 663 9.85 -4.62 -42.24
N GLY A 664 10.41 -4.60 -43.44
CA GLY A 664 11.40 -3.61 -43.85
C GLY A 664 12.80 -4.20 -43.87
N ALA A 665 13.73 -3.60 -43.13
CA ALA A 665 15.12 -4.03 -43.07
C ALA A 665 15.42 -4.65 -41.71
N ASP A 666 16.28 -5.67 -41.72
CA ASP A 666 16.62 -6.51 -40.57
C ASP A 666 15.62 -7.65 -40.37
N SER A 667 15.57 -8.31 -39.20
CA SER A 667 14.81 -9.55 -39.02
C SER A 667 13.51 -9.27 -38.33
N ASP A 668 12.41 -9.46 -39.04
CA ASP A 668 11.09 -9.08 -38.54
C ASP A 668 10.26 -10.29 -38.14
N TYR A 669 9.32 -10.07 -37.23
CA TYR A 669 8.39 -11.08 -36.73
C TYR A 669 6.96 -10.74 -37.17
N PHE A 670 6.31 -11.67 -37.87
CA PHE A 670 4.96 -11.49 -38.39
C PHE A 670 3.97 -12.44 -37.70
N ASN A 671 2.89 -11.88 -37.16
CA ASN A 671 1.77 -12.60 -36.60
C ASN A 671 0.53 -12.48 -37.51
N ILE A 672 0.15 -13.60 -38.15
CA ILE A 672 -0.85 -13.65 -39.23
C ILE A 672 -2.19 -14.27 -38.84
N TRP A 673 -2.39 -14.67 -37.57
CA TRP A 673 -3.67 -15.07 -36.96
C TRP A 673 -3.55 -14.93 -35.44
N SER A 674 -4.14 -13.87 -34.88
CA SER A 674 -3.98 -13.50 -33.47
C SER A 674 -4.99 -14.17 -32.53
N SER A 675 -6.04 -14.81 -33.05
CA SER A 675 -7.13 -15.37 -32.24
C SER A 675 -7.76 -16.65 -32.81
N PHE A 676 -8.47 -17.41 -31.97
CA PHE A 676 -9.17 -18.63 -32.39
C PHE A 676 -10.32 -18.33 -33.35
N GLY A 677 -10.34 -19.05 -34.48
CA GLY A 677 -11.41 -18.92 -35.47
C GLY A 677 -11.20 -17.79 -36.46
N ASP A 678 -10.00 -17.19 -36.46
CA ASP A 678 -9.58 -16.29 -37.51
C ASP A 678 -9.62 -16.98 -38.88
N THR A 679 -10.07 -16.23 -39.88
CA THR A 679 -10.21 -16.65 -41.27
C THR A 679 -9.69 -15.60 -42.25
N SER A 680 -8.94 -14.62 -41.75
CA SER A 680 -8.25 -13.62 -42.55
C SER A 680 -7.23 -14.22 -43.51
N VAL A 681 -6.81 -13.39 -44.48
CA VAL A 681 -5.72 -13.69 -45.41
C VAL A 681 -4.77 -12.50 -45.45
N ASP A 682 -3.68 -12.59 -44.71
CA ASP A 682 -2.71 -11.50 -44.63
C ASP A 682 -1.69 -11.56 -45.75
N THR A 683 -1.16 -10.41 -46.13
CA THR A 683 -0.17 -10.26 -47.20
C THR A 683 1.10 -9.65 -46.66
N ILE A 684 2.19 -10.43 -46.63
CA ILE A 684 3.51 -9.95 -46.24
C ILE A 684 4.28 -9.56 -47.50
N THR A 685 4.74 -8.31 -47.57
CA THR A 685 5.20 -7.72 -48.83
C THR A 685 6.67 -7.92 -49.15
N ASP A 686 7.52 -8.11 -48.13
CA ASP A 686 8.99 -8.12 -48.25
C ASP A 686 9.70 -9.22 -47.45
N PHE A 687 8.97 -10.28 -47.08
CA PHE A 687 9.47 -11.39 -46.28
C PHE A 687 10.82 -11.96 -46.77
N THR A 688 11.86 -11.83 -45.94
CA THR A 688 13.23 -12.26 -46.19
C THR A 688 13.48 -13.66 -45.65
N VAL A 689 13.90 -14.57 -46.53
CA VAL A 689 14.10 -16.00 -46.20
C VAL A 689 15.53 -16.31 -45.72
N GLY A 690 15.70 -17.36 -44.90
CA GLY A 690 16.99 -17.86 -44.42
C GLY A 690 17.11 -18.01 -42.90
N THR A 691 18.33 -18.22 -42.41
CA THR A 691 18.67 -18.41 -40.97
C THR A 691 19.64 -17.34 -40.42
N GLY A 692 19.92 -16.29 -41.21
CA GLY A 692 20.92 -15.27 -40.87
C GLY A 692 20.31 -13.95 -40.38
N ILE A 693 21.16 -13.01 -39.95
CA ILE A 693 20.76 -11.64 -39.59
C ILE A 693 20.00 -11.02 -40.77
N GLY A 694 18.77 -10.58 -40.51
CA GLY A 694 17.86 -10.04 -41.51
C GLY A 694 16.92 -11.06 -42.17
N ALA A 695 16.86 -12.30 -41.66
CA ALA A 695 15.83 -13.26 -42.05
C ALA A 695 14.59 -13.11 -41.16
N ASP A 696 13.42 -13.14 -41.77
CA ASP A 696 12.15 -12.89 -41.11
C ASP A 696 11.55 -14.18 -40.57
N GLN A 697 10.70 -14.04 -39.55
CA GLN A 697 9.99 -15.13 -38.92
C GLN A 697 8.48 -14.93 -39.03
N LEU A 698 7.80 -16.02 -39.32
CA LEU A 698 6.36 -16.09 -39.37
C LEU A 698 5.87 -16.97 -38.22
N PHE A 699 4.97 -16.42 -37.41
CA PHE A 699 4.29 -17.19 -36.39
C PHE A 699 3.27 -18.16 -37.02
N ILE A 700 3.28 -19.43 -36.59
CA ILE A 700 2.31 -20.45 -36.99
C ILE A 700 1.54 -20.94 -35.76
N PRO A 701 0.22 -20.66 -35.63
CA PRO A 701 -0.55 -21.01 -34.45
C PRO A 701 -0.91 -22.51 -34.41
N PHE A 702 -0.13 -23.31 -33.68
CA PHE A 702 -0.37 -24.76 -33.55
C PHE A 702 -1.61 -25.11 -32.73
N TRP A 703 -2.05 -24.22 -31.83
CA TRP A 703 -3.29 -24.37 -31.06
C TRP A 703 -4.56 -24.33 -31.92
N GLY A 704 -4.48 -23.78 -33.14
CA GLY A 704 -5.58 -23.74 -34.08
C GLY A 704 -5.88 -25.07 -34.78
N PHE A 705 -5.04 -26.11 -34.63
CA PHE A 705 -5.18 -27.39 -35.35
C PHE A 705 -5.79 -28.51 -34.49
N SER A 706 -6.97 -28.99 -34.89
CA SER A 706 -7.65 -30.11 -34.24
C SER A 706 -7.02 -31.46 -34.61
N ASN A 707 -6.73 -32.30 -33.60
CA ASN A 707 -6.04 -33.60 -33.71
C ASN A 707 -4.56 -33.54 -34.10
N PHE A 708 -3.93 -32.36 -34.04
CA PHE A 708 -2.49 -32.23 -34.16
C PHE A 708 -1.80 -32.81 -32.92
N LEU A 709 -0.78 -33.66 -33.12
CA LEU A 709 0.03 -34.19 -32.02
C LEU A 709 1.02 -33.12 -31.56
N ALA A 710 1.05 -32.87 -30.25
CA ALA A 710 2.00 -31.93 -29.65
C ALA A 710 3.44 -32.37 -29.97
N GLY A 711 4.29 -31.42 -30.41
CA GLY A 711 5.67 -31.68 -30.83
C GLY A 711 5.84 -32.09 -32.31
N GLY A 712 4.75 -32.32 -33.04
CA GLY A 712 4.81 -32.63 -34.46
C GLY A 712 5.19 -31.43 -35.34
N ASN A 713 5.48 -31.69 -36.61
CA ASN A 713 5.64 -30.66 -37.63
C ASN A 713 4.32 -30.50 -38.42
N PRO A 714 3.67 -29.32 -38.45
CA PRO A 714 2.40 -29.13 -39.13
C PRO A 714 2.51 -29.33 -40.66
N PHE A 715 3.69 -29.12 -41.25
CA PHE A 715 3.94 -29.41 -42.66
C PHE A 715 4.08 -30.90 -42.95
N GLY A 716 4.70 -31.65 -42.04
CA GLY A 716 4.86 -33.12 -42.14
C GLY A 716 3.53 -33.85 -41.94
N SER A 717 2.76 -33.44 -40.93
CA SER A 717 1.45 -34.00 -40.60
C SER A 717 0.32 -33.56 -41.55
N GLY A 718 0.57 -32.59 -42.42
CA GLY A 718 -0.39 -32.11 -43.42
C GLY A 718 -1.48 -31.18 -42.87
N HIS A 719 -1.26 -30.55 -41.71
CA HIS A 719 -2.08 -29.44 -41.21
C HIS A 719 -1.69 -28.10 -41.82
N ALA A 720 -0.43 -27.93 -42.24
CA ALA A 720 0.05 -26.78 -42.97
C ALA A 720 0.65 -27.21 -44.30
N ARG A 721 0.62 -26.33 -45.30
CA ARG A 721 1.36 -26.54 -46.55
C ARG A 721 1.78 -25.23 -47.21
N LEU A 722 2.81 -25.33 -48.05
CA LEU A 722 3.29 -24.24 -48.90
C LEU A 722 2.90 -24.45 -50.37
N THR A 723 2.09 -23.54 -50.91
CA THR A 723 1.73 -23.54 -52.33
C THR A 723 2.34 -22.35 -53.05
N GLN A 724 3.06 -22.60 -54.15
CA GLN A 724 3.56 -21.52 -55.00
C GLN A 724 2.45 -21.04 -55.95
N SER A 725 2.06 -19.78 -55.85
CA SER A 725 1.12 -19.11 -56.74
C SER A 725 1.81 -17.97 -57.50
N GLY A 726 2.27 -18.25 -58.72
CA GLY A 726 3.03 -17.27 -59.50
C GLY A 726 4.38 -16.96 -58.84
N ALA A 727 4.60 -15.72 -58.46
CA ALA A 727 5.80 -15.28 -57.73
C ALA A 727 5.65 -15.40 -56.20
N ASN A 728 4.44 -15.65 -55.69
CA ASN A 728 4.14 -15.61 -54.27
C ASN A 728 4.04 -17.02 -53.69
N THR A 729 4.35 -17.15 -52.41
CA THR A 729 4.10 -18.37 -51.64
C THR A 729 2.86 -18.17 -50.77
N LEU A 730 1.96 -19.14 -50.80
CA LEU A 730 0.79 -19.19 -49.93
C LEU A 730 1.10 -20.11 -48.77
N ILE A 731 0.89 -19.61 -47.55
CA ILE A 731 0.81 -20.41 -46.33
C ILE A 731 -0.63 -20.83 -46.17
N GLU A 732 -0.90 -22.13 -46.22
CA GLU A 732 -2.25 -22.66 -46.14
C GLU A 732 -2.37 -23.60 -44.93
N PHE A 733 -3.48 -23.47 -44.19
CA PHE A 733 -3.79 -24.26 -43.03
C PHE A 733 -5.05 -25.09 -43.21
N ASP A 734 -5.02 -26.32 -42.72
CA ASP A 734 -6.12 -27.26 -42.61
C ASP A 734 -6.37 -27.56 -41.12
N ILE A 735 -7.40 -26.91 -40.57
CA ILE A 735 -7.71 -26.90 -39.14
C ILE A 735 -8.01 -28.31 -38.60
N ASP A 736 -8.43 -29.29 -39.42
CA ASP A 736 -8.68 -30.67 -38.97
C ASP A 736 -7.83 -31.75 -39.65
N GLY A 737 -6.85 -31.33 -40.45
CA GLY A 737 -5.79 -32.18 -40.97
C GLY A 737 -6.22 -33.20 -42.05
N PRO A 738 -5.31 -34.07 -42.49
CA PRO A 738 -5.57 -34.98 -43.60
C PRO A 738 -6.72 -35.96 -43.34
N GLY A 739 -7.79 -35.83 -44.13
CA GLY A 739 -8.97 -36.69 -44.03
C GLY A 739 -10.10 -36.13 -43.16
N GLY A 740 -9.91 -34.93 -42.59
CA GLY A 740 -10.93 -34.12 -41.95
C GLY A 740 -11.98 -33.55 -42.92
N ALA A 741 -12.92 -32.77 -42.37
CA ALA A 741 -14.00 -32.13 -43.10
C ALA A 741 -13.65 -30.70 -43.56
N ALA A 742 -12.70 -30.03 -42.90
CA ALA A 742 -12.18 -28.75 -43.33
C ALA A 742 -11.32 -28.92 -44.59
N ALA A 743 -11.07 -27.80 -45.27
CA ALA A 743 -10.18 -27.77 -46.42
C ALA A 743 -9.15 -26.69 -46.17
N PHE A 744 -7.96 -26.87 -46.73
CA PHE A 744 -6.91 -25.86 -46.72
C PHE A 744 -7.43 -24.46 -47.08
N GLN A 745 -7.22 -23.53 -46.16
CA GLN A 745 -7.45 -22.10 -46.29
C GLN A 745 -6.09 -21.38 -46.32
N THR A 746 -5.94 -20.38 -47.19
CA THR A 746 -4.79 -19.48 -47.13
C THR A 746 -4.89 -18.65 -45.87
N ALA A 747 -3.85 -18.66 -45.04
CA ALA A 747 -3.71 -17.78 -43.88
C ALA A 747 -2.83 -16.57 -44.21
N ALA A 748 -1.74 -16.78 -44.96
CA ALA A 748 -0.88 -15.70 -45.41
C ALA A 748 -0.36 -15.87 -46.84
N ILE A 749 -0.03 -14.73 -47.45
CA ILE A 749 0.58 -14.60 -48.76
C ILE A 749 1.95 -13.93 -48.59
N LEU A 750 3.01 -14.68 -48.83
CA LEU A 750 4.38 -14.15 -48.88
C LEU A 750 4.69 -13.69 -50.30
N ASN A 751 4.73 -12.37 -50.52
CA ASN A 751 4.94 -11.79 -51.84
C ASN A 751 6.38 -12.00 -52.33
N ASN A 752 6.53 -12.40 -53.59
CA ASN A 752 7.82 -12.65 -54.25
C ASN A 752 8.75 -13.66 -53.54
N VAL A 753 8.23 -14.42 -52.58
CA VAL A 753 8.96 -15.50 -51.92
C VAL A 753 8.79 -16.80 -52.71
N ILE A 754 9.91 -17.48 -52.94
CA ILE A 754 9.90 -18.83 -53.52
C ILE A 754 9.84 -19.82 -52.37
N LYS A 755 8.84 -20.71 -52.39
CA LYS A 755 8.59 -21.62 -51.28
C LYS A 755 9.74 -22.57 -50.94
N SER A 756 10.64 -22.84 -51.88
CA SER A 756 11.82 -23.69 -51.66
C SER A 756 12.90 -23.01 -50.84
N ASP A 757 12.82 -21.70 -50.70
CA ASP A 757 13.85 -20.90 -50.03
C ASP A 757 13.48 -20.68 -48.54
N LEU A 758 12.23 -20.98 -48.15
CA LEU A 758 11.78 -20.99 -46.77
C LEU A 758 12.43 -22.15 -46.01
N VAL A 759 12.96 -21.83 -44.83
CA VAL A 759 13.57 -22.77 -43.88
C VAL A 759 12.79 -22.81 -42.57
N ALA A 760 13.12 -23.74 -41.68
CA ALA A 760 12.47 -23.88 -40.38
C ALA A 760 12.47 -22.58 -39.56
N TYR A 761 13.60 -21.85 -39.55
CA TYR A 761 13.73 -20.56 -38.87
C TYR A 761 12.65 -19.56 -39.29
N ASN A 762 12.30 -19.52 -40.58
CA ASN A 762 11.28 -18.60 -41.09
C ASN A 762 9.86 -18.95 -40.65
N LEU A 763 9.62 -20.17 -40.16
CA LEU A 763 8.29 -20.73 -39.93
C LEU A 763 8.13 -21.20 -38.48
N GLY A 764 8.68 -20.46 -37.53
CA GLY A 764 8.55 -20.76 -36.10
C GLY A 764 9.21 -22.08 -35.68
N GLY A 765 10.28 -22.50 -36.36
CA GLY A 765 10.98 -23.76 -36.11
C GLY A 765 10.43 -24.96 -36.89
N PHE A 766 9.31 -24.81 -37.61
CA PHE A 766 8.72 -25.91 -38.37
C PHE A 766 9.35 -26.06 -39.75
N SER A 767 10.10 -27.15 -39.97
CA SER A 767 10.75 -27.41 -41.27
C SER A 767 9.72 -27.68 -42.37
N PRO A 768 9.63 -26.85 -43.44
CA PRO A 768 8.67 -27.07 -44.51
C PRO A 768 9.07 -28.21 -45.48
N ASN A 769 10.28 -28.75 -45.31
CA ASN A 769 10.89 -29.77 -46.18
C ASN A 769 11.05 -31.12 -45.48
N ALA A 770 10.28 -31.38 -44.42
CA ALA A 770 10.33 -32.65 -43.67
C ALA A 770 10.37 -33.88 -44.62
N ILE A 771 11.38 -34.73 -44.43
CA ILE A 771 11.57 -35.95 -45.20
C ILE A 771 10.77 -37.04 -44.51
N VAL A 772 9.58 -37.33 -45.03
CA VAL A 772 8.68 -38.34 -44.45
C VAL A 772 8.75 -39.64 -45.25
N GLY A 773 8.95 -40.74 -44.55
CA GLY A 773 8.97 -42.09 -45.08
C GLY A 773 7.58 -42.62 -45.42
N THR A 774 7.54 -43.89 -45.77
CA THR A 774 6.35 -44.59 -46.21
C THR A 774 5.84 -45.51 -45.10
N THR A 775 5.24 -46.65 -45.45
CA THR A 775 4.71 -47.63 -44.47
C THR A 775 5.52 -48.92 -44.49
N GLY A 776 6.74 -48.88 -45.01
CA GLY A 776 7.68 -49.99 -44.95
C GLY A 776 9.12 -49.47 -45.00
N PRO A 777 10.12 -50.36 -44.92
CA PRO A 777 11.52 -49.98 -44.69
C PRO A 777 12.06 -48.94 -45.68
N ASP A 778 12.47 -47.81 -45.15
CA ASP A 778 12.96 -46.63 -45.83
C ASP A 778 14.41 -46.32 -45.43
N ALA A 779 15.17 -45.79 -46.37
CA ALA A 779 16.54 -45.35 -46.15
C ALA A 779 16.60 -43.86 -46.49
N LEU A 780 16.44 -43.05 -45.45
CA LEU A 780 16.31 -41.60 -45.52
C LEU A 780 17.63 -40.96 -45.10
N SER A 781 17.99 -39.90 -45.80
CA SER A 781 19.18 -39.13 -45.51
C SER A 781 18.85 -37.67 -45.74
N GLY A 782 19.18 -36.86 -44.76
CA GLY A 782 19.21 -35.42 -44.85
C GLY A 782 20.36 -34.95 -45.75
N THR A 783 20.77 -33.73 -45.50
CA THR A 783 21.64 -32.91 -46.30
C THR A 783 22.90 -32.59 -45.49
N THR A 784 23.32 -31.34 -45.37
CA THR A 784 24.41 -30.95 -44.46
C THR A 784 24.03 -29.68 -43.73
N GLY A 785 22.73 -29.49 -43.50
CA GLY A 785 22.18 -28.48 -42.62
C GLY A 785 20.96 -29.09 -41.93
N ASP A 786 20.32 -28.32 -41.08
CA ASP A 786 19.29 -28.79 -40.14
C ASP A 786 18.09 -29.45 -40.84
N ASP A 787 17.98 -30.75 -40.71
CA ASP A 787 16.97 -31.59 -41.37
C ASP A 787 15.95 -32.15 -40.38
N TRP A 788 14.69 -32.28 -40.84
CA TRP A 788 13.65 -33.02 -40.12
C TRP A 788 13.33 -34.29 -40.90
N ILE A 789 13.56 -35.46 -40.32
CA ILE A 789 13.37 -36.76 -40.98
C ILE A 789 12.45 -37.64 -40.13
N GLU A 790 11.39 -38.16 -40.74
CA GLU A 790 10.42 -39.05 -40.09
C GLU A 790 10.34 -40.36 -40.89
N GLY A 791 10.62 -41.51 -40.26
CA GLY A 791 10.60 -42.83 -40.91
C GLY A 791 9.18 -43.36 -41.12
N GLY A 792 8.38 -43.35 -40.06
CA GLY A 792 6.97 -43.73 -40.10
C GLY A 792 6.77 -45.18 -39.64
N PHE A 793 6.32 -46.08 -40.53
CA PHE A 793 6.20 -47.50 -40.18
C PHE A 793 7.21 -48.33 -40.97
N GLY A 794 7.89 -49.27 -40.29
CA GLY A 794 8.84 -50.21 -40.88
C GLY A 794 10.27 -49.91 -40.44
N ASN A 795 11.16 -50.90 -40.54
CA ASN A 795 12.56 -50.75 -40.15
C ASN A 795 13.33 -49.75 -41.04
N ASP A 796 13.51 -48.55 -40.55
CA ASP A 796 14.04 -47.41 -41.26
C ASP A 796 15.51 -47.15 -40.93
N THR A 797 16.17 -46.40 -41.81
CA THR A 797 17.54 -45.92 -41.58
C THR A 797 17.60 -44.45 -41.92
N LEU A 798 17.76 -43.61 -40.91
CA LEU A 798 17.75 -42.15 -40.97
C LEU A 798 19.16 -41.61 -40.71
N ASN A 799 19.63 -40.69 -41.55
CA ASN A 799 20.94 -40.04 -41.35
C ASN A 799 20.80 -38.53 -41.53
N GLY A 800 21.05 -37.74 -40.48
CA GLY A 800 21.01 -36.27 -40.51
C GLY A 800 22.21 -35.67 -41.27
N LEU A 801 23.41 -36.14 -40.93
CA LEU A 801 24.74 -35.80 -41.45
C LEU A 801 25.44 -34.66 -40.71
N ALA A 802 25.12 -33.40 -40.97
CA ALA A 802 25.73 -32.26 -40.28
C ALA A 802 24.71 -31.14 -40.24
N GLY A 803 24.64 -30.38 -39.16
CA GLY A 803 23.50 -29.52 -38.84
C GLY A 803 22.82 -30.01 -37.57
N ASP A 804 21.97 -29.18 -36.98
CA ASP A 804 21.19 -29.55 -35.80
C ASP A 804 19.93 -30.28 -36.26
N ASP A 805 20.00 -31.60 -36.38
CA ASP A 805 19.01 -32.43 -37.05
C ASP A 805 17.95 -32.99 -36.09
N THR A 806 16.72 -33.20 -36.57
CA THR A 806 15.66 -33.90 -35.84
C THR A 806 15.26 -35.16 -36.59
N LEU A 807 15.49 -36.33 -35.99
CA LEU A 807 15.23 -37.64 -36.57
C LEU A 807 14.20 -38.39 -35.73
N GLN A 808 13.13 -38.85 -36.37
CA GLN A 808 12.08 -39.66 -35.76
C GLN A 808 11.95 -40.98 -36.52
N GLY A 809 12.24 -42.11 -35.86
CA GLY A 809 12.18 -43.45 -36.44
C GLY A 809 10.74 -43.86 -36.76
N GLY A 810 9.92 -43.94 -35.72
CA GLY A 810 8.54 -44.35 -35.82
C GLY A 810 8.37 -45.79 -35.32
N ALA A 811 7.60 -46.62 -36.00
CA ALA A 811 7.38 -47.99 -35.54
C ALA A 811 8.25 -49.01 -36.29
N ASP A 812 8.65 -50.08 -35.60
CA ASP A 812 9.60 -51.14 -35.94
C ASP A 812 11.08 -50.77 -35.68
N ASP A 813 12.02 -51.73 -35.82
CA ASP A 813 13.43 -51.51 -35.42
C ASP A 813 14.22 -50.63 -36.42
N ASP A 814 14.63 -49.45 -35.97
CA ASP A 814 15.20 -48.36 -36.76
C ASP A 814 16.67 -48.06 -36.47
N VAL A 815 17.34 -47.34 -37.37
CA VAL A 815 18.72 -46.87 -37.21
C VAL A 815 18.80 -45.38 -37.49
N LEU A 816 19.07 -44.58 -36.46
CA LEU A 816 19.16 -43.12 -36.54
C LEU A 816 20.59 -42.67 -36.27
N ASN A 817 21.08 -41.74 -37.09
CA ASN A 817 22.40 -41.14 -36.91
C ASN A 817 22.29 -39.62 -37.15
N GLY A 818 22.44 -38.82 -36.11
CA GLY A 818 22.40 -37.35 -36.13
C GLY A 818 23.55 -36.81 -36.96
N GLY A 819 24.77 -36.84 -36.43
CA GLY A 819 25.98 -36.47 -37.15
C GLY A 819 26.81 -35.43 -36.40
N ASP A 820 27.18 -34.35 -37.09
CA ASP A 820 27.83 -33.21 -36.43
C ASP A 820 26.77 -32.11 -36.20
N GLY A 821 26.47 -31.75 -34.95
CA GLY A 821 25.40 -30.79 -34.59
C GLY A 821 24.80 -31.13 -33.23
N ASN A 822 23.91 -30.28 -32.72
CA ASN A 822 23.09 -30.61 -31.55
C ASN A 822 21.80 -31.29 -32.03
N ASP A 823 21.79 -32.61 -32.05
CA ASP A 823 20.75 -33.39 -32.71
C ASP A 823 19.67 -33.86 -31.73
N GLN A 824 18.45 -34.02 -32.22
CA GLN A 824 17.33 -34.65 -31.51
C GLN A 824 16.95 -35.96 -32.21
N LEU A 825 17.11 -37.09 -31.52
CA LEU A 825 16.84 -38.41 -32.08
C LEU A 825 15.78 -39.12 -31.24
N ASN A 826 14.68 -39.54 -31.87
CA ASN A 826 13.64 -40.34 -31.24
C ASN A 826 13.39 -41.63 -32.05
N GLY A 827 13.64 -42.80 -31.44
CA GLY A 827 13.41 -44.10 -32.08
C GLY A 827 11.92 -44.47 -32.21
N ASP A 828 11.10 -44.05 -31.23
CA ASP A 828 9.69 -44.45 -31.07
C ASP A 828 9.52 -45.97 -30.78
N ASP A 829 8.72 -46.72 -31.52
CA ASP A 829 8.36 -48.12 -31.19
C ASP A 829 9.32 -49.12 -31.88
N GLY A 830 10.42 -49.56 -31.28
CA GLY A 830 11.35 -50.47 -31.95
C GLY A 830 12.48 -50.97 -31.05
N ASN A 831 13.38 -51.82 -31.57
CA ASN A 831 14.71 -52.00 -30.95
C ASN A 831 15.73 -51.24 -31.79
N ASP A 832 15.87 -49.97 -31.47
CA ASP A 832 16.47 -48.97 -32.32
C ASP A 832 17.96 -48.78 -32.02
N VAL A 833 18.67 -48.20 -32.97
CA VAL A 833 20.09 -47.85 -32.83
C VAL A 833 20.25 -46.37 -33.14
N LEU A 834 20.49 -45.58 -32.10
CA LEU A 834 20.65 -44.12 -32.18
C LEU A 834 22.12 -43.73 -31.92
N SER A 835 22.61 -42.79 -32.71
CA SER A 835 23.93 -42.19 -32.56
C SER A 835 23.79 -40.67 -32.74
N GLY A 836 24.06 -39.88 -31.69
CA GLY A 836 24.06 -38.41 -31.72
C GLY A 836 25.21 -37.91 -32.59
N GLY A 837 26.43 -37.96 -32.07
CA GLY A 837 27.65 -37.74 -32.83
C GLY A 837 28.56 -36.71 -32.19
N SER A 838 28.65 -35.49 -32.72
CA SER A 838 29.40 -34.41 -32.06
C SER A 838 28.46 -33.24 -31.78
N GLY A 839 28.28 -32.87 -30.52
CA GLY A 839 27.39 -31.78 -30.11
C GLY A 839 26.69 -32.13 -28.81
N TYR A 840 25.75 -31.29 -28.37
CA TYR A 840 24.85 -31.63 -27.27
C TYR A 840 23.63 -32.33 -27.87
N ASP A 841 23.56 -33.66 -27.75
CA ASP A 841 22.52 -34.44 -28.39
C ASP A 841 21.44 -34.90 -27.39
N ASP A 842 20.17 -34.95 -27.84
CA ASP A 842 19.04 -35.51 -27.09
C ASP A 842 18.56 -36.82 -27.75
N LEU A 843 18.72 -37.94 -27.05
CA LEU A 843 18.43 -39.28 -27.56
C LEU A 843 17.32 -39.96 -26.74
N SER A 844 16.20 -40.26 -27.38
CA SER A 844 15.11 -41.09 -26.86
C SER A 844 15.00 -42.37 -27.68
N GLY A 845 15.16 -43.53 -27.05
CA GLY A 845 14.94 -44.82 -27.70
C GLY A 845 13.46 -45.07 -28.00
N GLY A 846 12.62 -44.92 -26.97
CA GLY A 846 11.18 -45.20 -27.07
C GLY A 846 10.85 -46.62 -26.61
N LEU A 847 9.81 -47.25 -27.19
CA LEU A 847 9.37 -48.59 -26.81
C LEU A 847 10.21 -49.70 -27.47
N GLY A 848 11.16 -50.26 -26.73
CA GLY A 848 11.87 -51.48 -27.06
C GLY A 848 13.35 -51.35 -26.73
N ASN A 849 14.15 -52.41 -26.93
CA ASN A 849 15.50 -52.46 -26.34
C ASN A 849 16.51 -51.77 -27.24
N ASP A 850 16.82 -50.52 -26.91
CA ASP A 850 17.54 -49.65 -27.81
C ASP A 850 19.03 -49.60 -27.52
N THR A 851 19.80 -49.14 -28.49
CA THR A 851 21.23 -48.85 -28.34
C THR A 851 21.48 -47.39 -28.63
N LEU A 852 21.85 -46.63 -27.60
CA LEU A 852 22.07 -45.18 -27.66
C LEU A 852 23.56 -44.86 -27.53
N THR A 853 24.06 -43.94 -28.34
CA THR A 853 25.44 -43.46 -28.32
C THR A 853 25.40 -41.95 -28.46
N GLY A 854 25.79 -41.22 -27.40
CA GLY A 854 25.73 -39.75 -27.41
C GLY A 854 26.83 -39.18 -28.30
N GLY A 855 28.06 -39.62 -28.04
CA GLY A 855 29.23 -39.27 -28.83
C GLY A 855 30.19 -38.35 -28.09
N ALA A 856 30.44 -37.16 -28.62
CA ALA A 856 31.33 -36.17 -28.02
C ALA A 856 30.54 -34.99 -27.48
N ASP A 857 30.99 -34.47 -26.33
CA ASP A 857 30.38 -33.39 -25.54
C ASP A 857 29.42 -33.91 -24.47
N SER A 858 28.40 -33.14 -24.09
CA SER A 858 27.49 -33.50 -22.99
C SER A 858 26.17 -33.92 -23.60
N ASP A 859 25.72 -35.14 -23.37
CA ASP A 859 24.52 -35.65 -24.02
C ASP A 859 23.38 -35.94 -23.02
N TYR A 860 22.16 -35.94 -23.54
CA TYR A 860 20.95 -36.22 -22.78
C TYR A 860 20.30 -37.51 -23.27
N PHE A 861 20.10 -38.47 -22.36
CA PHE A 861 19.50 -39.77 -22.68
C PHE A 861 18.13 -39.91 -22.02
N ASN A 862 17.09 -40.02 -22.84
CA ASN A 862 15.71 -40.23 -22.44
C ASN A 862 15.38 -41.74 -22.40
N ILE A 863 15.20 -42.29 -21.20
CA ILE A 863 14.88 -43.71 -20.96
C ILE A 863 13.43 -43.82 -20.48
N TRP A 864 12.68 -44.79 -21.00
CA TRP A 864 11.27 -45.04 -20.67
C TRP A 864 10.41 -43.77 -20.77
N SER A 865 10.36 -43.19 -21.97
CA SER A 865 9.61 -41.96 -22.27
C SER A 865 8.09 -42.14 -22.37
N SER A 866 7.57 -43.37 -22.20
CA SER A 866 6.14 -43.69 -22.35
C SER A 866 5.58 -44.65 -21.29
N PHE A 867 4.28 -44.54 -20.99
CA PHE A 867 3.61 -45.39 -20.00
C PHE A 867 3.63 -46.87 -20.36
N GLY A 868 4.12 -47.71 -19.45
CA GLY A 868 4.09 -49.16 -19.60
C GLY A 868 5.25 -49.73 -20.43
N ASP A 869 6.28 -48.93 -20.67
CA ASP A 869 7.55 -49.41 -21.19
C ASP A 869 8.16 -50.47 -20.27
N THR A 870 8.74 -51.49 -20.88
CA THR A 870 9.41 -52.61 -20.21
C THR A 870 10.72 -52.97 -20.92
N SER A 871 11.25 -52.08 -21.75
CA SER A 871 12.49 -52.27 -22.46
C SER A 871 13.73 -52.14 -21.58
N VAL A 872 14.88 -52.49 -22.16
CA VAL A 872 16.21 -52.30 -21.56
C VAL A 872 17.13 -51.66 -22.58
N ASP A 873 17.44 -50.39 -22.37
CA ASP A 873 18.28 -49.63 -23.30
C ASP A 873 19.74 -49.75 -22.94
N THR A 874 20.62 -49.61 -23.92
CA THR A 874 22.06 -49.72 -23.76
C THR A 874 22.73 -48.43 -24.20
N ILE A 875 23.32 -47.71 -23.24
CA ILE A 875 24.12 -46.51 -23.52
C ILE A 875 25.58 -46.91 -23.64
N THR A 876 26.21 -46.59 -24.77
CA THR A 876 27.51 -47.17 -25.11
C THR A 876 28.73 -46.38 -24.61
N ASP A 877 28.59 -45.10 -24.33
CA ASP A 877 29.68 -44.15 -24.06
C ASP A 877 29.46 -43.18 -22.89
N PHE A 878 28.48 -43.45 -22.02
CA PHE A 878 28.06 -42.60 -20.90
C PHE A 878 29.24 -42.05 -20.05
N VAL A 879 29.35 -40.71 -19.97
CA VAL A 879 30.39 -39.97 -19.25
C VAL A 879 29.90 -39.48 -17.88
N VAL A 880 30.58 -39.91 -16.82
CA VAL A 880 30.19 -39.63 -15.42
C VAL A 880 30.91 -38.44 -14.78
N GLY A 881 30.32 -37.86 -13.72
CA GLY A 881 30.89 -36.78 -12.90
C GLY A 881 30.21 -35.42 -13.08
N SER A 882 30.73 -34.38 -12.41
CA SER A 882 30.17 -33.01 -12.39
C SER A 882 30.88 -32.01 -13.33
N GLY A 883 31.65 -32.51 -14.30
CA GLY A 883 32.48 -31.70 -15.21
C GLY A 883 31.80 -31.28 -16.52
N VAL A 884 32.58 -30.63 -17.41
CA VAL A 884 32.19 -30.33 -18.81
C VAL A 884 32.29 -31.61 -19.65
N GLY A 885 31.29 -31.88 -20.49
CA GLY A 885 31.20 -33.13 -21.27
C GLY A 885 30.76 -34.32 -20.42
N ARG A 886 29.94 -34.07 -19.39
CA ARG A 886 29.24 -35.11 -18.61
C ARG A 886 27.91 -35.41 -19.27
N ASP A 887 27.45 -36.65 -19.15
CA ASP A 887 26.16 -37.06 -19.69
C ASP A 887 25.09 -37.07 -18.60
N ASN A 888 23.87 -36.83 -19.02
CA ASN A 888 22.70 -36.85 -18.15
C ASN A 888 21.71 -37.91 -18.61
N LEU A 889 21.13 -38.61 -17.63
CA LEU A 889 20.16 -39.66 -17.85
C LEU A 889 18.83 -39.26 -17.24
N SER A 890 17.78 -39.23 -18.06
CA SER A 890 16.42 -38.94 -17.62
C SER A 890 15.92 -39.97 -16.60
N MET A 891 15.24 -39.49 -15.55
CA MET A 891 14.60 -40.30 -14.52
C MET A 891 13.07 -40.07 -14.58
N PRO A 892 12.29 -40.97 -15.20
CA PRO A 892 10.86 -40.79 -15.37
C PRO A 892 10.10 -41.12 -14.07
N THR A 893 10.22 -40.25 -13.06
CA THR A 893 9.60 -40.43 -11.73
C THR A 893 8.08 -40.53 -11.77
N TRP A 894 7.44 -39.97 -12.80
CA TRP A 894 6.01 -40.08 -13.07
C TRP A 894 5.54 -41.53 -13.37
N LEU A 895 6.45 -42.46 -13.65
CA LEU A 895 6.14 -43.90 -13.82
C LEU A 895 6.11 -44.69 -12.49
N PHE A 896 6.62 -44.12 -11.40
CA PHE A 896 6.70 -44.81 -10.12
C PHE A 896 5.38 -44.69 -9.35
N SER A 897 4.70 -45.82 -9.17
CA SER A 897 3.45 -45.89 -8.40
C SER A 897 3.74 -45.75 -6.91
N ASN A 898 3.01 -44.85 -6.25
CA ASN A 898 3.20 -44.47 -4.85
C ASN A 898 4.55 -43.77 -4.56
N PHE A 899 5.19 -43.18 -5.58
CA PHE A 899 6.34 -42.32 -5.37
C PHE A 899 5.88 -40.91 -5.01
N THR A 900 6.41 -40.38 -3.92
CA THR A 900 6.17 -39.01 -3.47
C THR A 900 6.93 -38.04 -4.37
N PRO A 901 6.25 -37.06 -5.02
CA PRO A 901 6.92 -36.00 -5.78
C PRO A 901 7.99 -35.31 -4.92
N GLY A 902 9.18 -35.06 -5.49
CA GLY A 902 10.32 -34.48 -4.76
C GLY A 902 11.19 -35.49 -4.00
N GLY A 903 10.72 -36.72 -3.77
CA GLY A 903 11.52 -37.77 -3.16
C GLY A 903 12.70 -38.23 -4.03
N ASN A 904 13.61 -39.03 -3.46
CA ASN A 904 14.69 -39.66 -4.22
C ASN A 904 14.28 -41.11 -4.62
N PRO A 905 14.28 -41.48 -5.90
CA PRO A 905 13.88 -42.83 -6.33
C PRO A 905 14.86 -43.90 -5.86
N PHE A 906 16.13 -43.55 -5.66
CA PHE A 906 17.15 -44.50 -5.16
C PHE A 906 16.93 -44.90 -3.71
N SER A 907 16.29 -44.03 -2.93
CA SER A 907 16.03 -44.27 -1.52
C SER A 907 14.71 -44.97 -1.24
N SER A 908 13.65 -44.53 -1.90
CA SER A 908 12.32 -45.15 -1.85
C SER A 908 12.30 -46.58 -2.45
N GLY A 909 13.43 -47.02 -3.01
CA GLY A 909 13.60 -48.34 -3.60
C GLY A 909 12.92 -48.47 -4.95
N HIS A 910 12.56 -47.36 -5.59
CA HIS A 910 12.06 -47.32 -6.95
C HIS A 910 13.17 -47.37 -8.00
N ALA A 911 14.40 -46.98 -7.64
CA ALA A 911 15.57 -47.07 -8.49
C ALA A 911 16.76 -47.66 -7.73
N ARG A 912 17.68 -48.32 -8.45
CA ARG A 912 18.99 -48.68 -7.90
C ARG A 912 20.05 -48.80 -8.99
N LEU A 913 21.31 -48.64 -8.57
CA LEU A 913 22.47 -48.99 -9.40
C LEU A 913 23.10 -50.30 -8.96
N THR A 914 23.17 -51.28 -9.86
CA THR A 914 23.95 -52.51 -9.66
C THR A 914 25.13 -52.59 -10.61
N GLN A 915 26.22 -53.21 -10.15
CA GLN A 915 27.40 -53.41 -10.99
C GLN A 915 27.37 -54.81 -11.59
N SER A 916 27.40 -54.91 -12.92
CA SER A 916 27.53 -56.16 -13.67
C SER A 916 28.80 -56.16 -14.51
N GLY A 917 29.86 -56.77 -13.97
CA GLY A 917 31.18 -56.75 -14.62
C GLY A 917 31.76 -55.32 -14.67
N ALA A 918 31.95 -54.79 -15.87
CA ALA A 918 32.41 -53.41 -16.09
C ALA A 918 31.25 -52.41 -16.30
N ASN A 919 30.00 -52.89 -16.38
CA ASN A 919 28.84 -52.05 -16.70
C ASN A 919 28.03 -51.75 -15.44
N THR A 920 27.43 -50.58 -15.38
CA THR A 920 26.43 -50.23 -14.38
C THR A 920 25.05 -50.48 -14.96
N LEU A 921 24.19 -51.13 -14.20
CA LEU A 921 22.79 -51.35 -14.52
C LEU A 921 21.98 -50.35 -13.70
N LEU A 922 21.18 -49.52 -14.38
CA LEU A 922 20.10 -48.80 -13.75
C LEU A 922 18.88 -49.72 -13.75
N GLU A 923 18.29 -49.92 -12.58
CA GLU A 923 17.14 -50.78 -12.41
C GLU A 923 16.01 -50.04 -11.70
N PHE A 924 14.78 -50.19 -12.19
CA PHE A 924 13.58 -49.61 -11.61
C PHE A 924 12.65 -50.66 -11.02
N ASP A 925 12.01 -50.32 -9.91
CA ASP A 925 10.90 -51.03 -9.30
C ASP A 925 9.68 -50.11 -9.31
N THR A 926 8.73 -50.35 -10.23
CA THR A 926 7.64 -49.40 -10.49
C THR A 926 6.63 -49.28 -9.35
N ASP A 927 6.64 -50.20 -8.38
CA ASP A 927 5.82 -50.11 -7.15
C ASP A 927 6.64 -50.07 -5.85
N GLY A 928 7.97 -49.88 -5.98
CA GLY A 928 8.86 -49.55 -4.87
C GLY A 928 9.13 -50.71 -3.92
N SER A 929 9.77 -50.40 -2.80
CA SER A 929 10.22 -51.45 -1.87
C SER A 929 9.05 -52.21 -1.22
N GLY A 930 8.99 -53.54 -1.44
CA GLY A 930 7.95 -54.39 -0.84
C GLY A 930 6.68 -54.58 -1.68
N GLY A 931 6.62 -53.96 -2.87
CA GLY A 931 5.61 -54.18 -3.88
C GLY A 931 5.66 -55.56 -4.55
N ALA A 932 4.76 -55.77 -5.51
CA ALA A 932 4.68 -57.01 -6.28
C ALA A 932 5.53 -56.98 -7.55
N ALA A 933 5.89 -55.79 -8.06
CA ALA A 933 6.88 -55.64 -9.09
C ALA A 933 8.27 -55.98 -8.54
N ALA A 934 9.20 -56.22 -9.45
CA ALA A 934 10.57 -56.52 -9.10
C ALA A 934 11.45 -55.62 -9.93
N PHE A 935 12.55 -55.14 -9.34
CA PHE A 935 13.59 -54.42 -10.06
C PHE A 935 13.86 -55.01 -11.45
N GLN A 936 13.56 -54.20 -12.46
CA GLN A 936 13.83 -54.44 -13.86
C GLN A 936 14.97 -53.53 -14.29
N THR A 937 15.96 -54.06 -15.00
CA THR A 937 16.95 -53.21 -15.65
C THR A 937 16.27 -52.37 -16.72
N VAL A 938 16.51 -51.07 -16.71
CA VAL A 938 15.91 -50.11 -17.65
C VAL A 938 16.97 -49.52 -18.57
N ALA A 939 18.18 -49.33 -18.05
CA ALA A 939 19.33 -48.88 -18.82
C ALA A 939 20.60 -49.62 -18.40
N ILE A 940 21.46 -49.86 -19.38
CA ILE A 940 22.81 -50.42 -19.21
C ILE A 940 23.81 -49.34 -19.58
N LEU A 941 24.57 -48.86 -18.60
CA LEU A 941 25.68 -47.92 -18.80
C LEU A 941 26.97 -48.72 -19.04
N ASN A 942 27.40 -48.80 -20.30
CA ASN A 942 28.54 -49.62 -20.67
C ASN A 942 29.86 -49.05 -20.15
N ASN A 943 30.69 -49.91 -19.56
CA ASN A 943 32.02 -49.55 -19.00
C ASN A 943 32.02 -48.45 -17.92
N VAL A 944 30.87 -48.18 -17.29
CA VAL A 944 30.74 -47.24 -16.18
C VAL A 944 30.84 -47.96 -14.84
N SER A 945 31.56 -47.36 -13.88
CA SER A 945 31.56 -47.80 -12.47
C SER A 945 30.41 -47.14 -11.74
N LYS A 946 29.61 -47.90 -11.00
CA LYS A 946 28.44 -47.36 -10.28
C LYS A 946 28.81 -46.37 -9.18
N SER A 947 30.05 -46.42 -8.67
CA SER A 947 30.56 -45.49 -7.66
C SER A 947 30.86 -44.10 -8.22
N ASP A 948 30.96 -43.99 -9.53
CA ASP A 948 31.39 -42.77 -10.20
C ASP A 948 30.19 -41.98 -10.72
N VAL A 949 29.00 -42.60 -10.72
CA VAL A 949 27.72 -41.95 -11.04
C VAL A 949 27.30 -41.08 -9.86
N VAL A 950 27.10 -39.79 -10.12
CA VAL A 950 26.69 -38.78 -9.14
C VAL A 950 25.29 -38.26 -9.46
N ALA A 951 24.73 -37.44 -8.57
CA ALA A 951 23.42 -36.80 -8.76
C ALA A 951 23.31 -36.04 -10.09
N ASP A 952 24.36 -35.32 -10.50
CA ASP A 952 24.42 -34.58 -11.77
C ASP A 952 24.26 -35.46 -13.03
N ASN A 953 24.48 -36.77 -12.92
CA ASN A 953 24.28 -37.71 -14.03
C ASN A 953 22.85 -38.28 -14.09
N LEU A 954 22.03 -38.03 -13.07
CA LEU A 954 20.74 -38.67 -12.85
C LEU A 954 19.67 -37.63 -12.52
N SER A 955 19.65 -36.50 -13.24
CA SER A 955 18.68 -35.41 -13.03
C SER A 955 18.58 -34.91 -11.58
N GLY A 956 19.69 -34.91 -10.83
CA GLY A 956 19.75 -34.46 -9.44
C GLY A 956 19.49 -35.54 -8.38
N PHE A 957 19.09 -36.76 -8.77
CA PHE A 957 18.81 -37.83 -7.81
C PHE A 957 20.08 -38.53 -7.34
N ASN A 958 20.36 -38.48 -6.03
CA ASN A 958 21.59 -39.06 -5.47
C ASN A 958 21.50 -40.59 -5.35
N PRO A 959 22.31 -41.38 -6.10
CA PRO A 959 22.24 -42.84 -6.08
C PRO A 959 22.86 -43.50 -4.83
N ASN A 960 23.40 -42.70 -3.90
CA ASN A 960 24.07 -43.17 -2.67
C ASN A 960 23.24 -42.94 -1.39
N ALA A 961 21.94 -42.70 -1.51
CA ALA A 961 21.03 -42.49 -0.39
C ALA A 961 21.12 -43.54 0.73
N ILE A 962 21.03 -43.09 1.98
CA ILE A 962 20.94 -43.92 3.19
C ILE A 962 19.46 -44.08 3.55
N VAL A 963 18.99 -45.31 3.71
CA VAL A 963 17.56 -45.58 3.98
C VAL A 963 17.41 -46.55 5.13
N GLY A 964 16.52 -46.24 6.06
CA GLY A 964 16.16 -47.10 7.17
C GLY A 964 15.21 -48.23 6.75
N THR A 965 14.75 -48.95 7.76
CA THR A 965 13.83 -50.07 7.64
C THR A 965 12.45 -49.66 8.14
N ALA A 966 11.48 -50.58 8.13
CA ALA A 966 10.16 -50.33 8.70
C ALA A 966 10.15 -50.38 10.25
N GLY A 967 11.22 -49.98 10.93
CA GLY A 967 11.10 -49.71 12.35
C GLY A 967 12.35 -49.13 13.00
N ALA A 968 12.22 -47.96 13.61
CA ALA A 968 13.13 -47.36 14.59
C ALA A 968 14.62 -47.59 14.34
N ASP A 969 15.10 -46.87 13.34
CA ASP A 969 16.45 -46.78 12.85
C ASP A 969 17.18 -45.56 13.42
N THR A 970 18.51 -45.62 13.40
CA THR A 970 19.37 -44.48 13.75
C THR A 970 20.42 -44.35 12.67
N LEU A 971 20.25 -43.35 11.82
CA LEU A 971 21.00 -43.15 10.60
C LEU A 971 21.81 -41.86 10.70
N SER A 972 22.99 -41.87 10.10
CA SER A 972 23.87 -40.71 10.10
C SER A 972 24.63 -40.66 8.79
N GLY A 973 24.67 -39.46 8.22
CA GLY A 973 25.44 -39.11 7.04
C GLY A 973 26.93 -39.02 7.34
N THR A 974 27.59 -38.20 6.54
CA THR A 974 29.03 -38.02 6.46
C THR A 974 29.37 -36.57 6.79
N SER A 975 30.13 -35.87 5.97
CA SER A 975 30.44 -34.45 6.15
C SER A 975 30.36 -33.71 4.81
N GLY A 976 29.55 -34.24 3.90
CA GLY A 976 29.19 -33.64 2.63
C GLY A 976 27.76 -34.02 2.33
N ASN A 977 27.19 -33.46 1.27
CA ASN A 977 25.75 -33.50 1.01
C ASN A 977 25.19 -34.93 0.93
N ASP A 978 24.42 -35.30 1.95
CA ASP A 978 23.83 -36.62 2.13
C ASP A 978 22.32 -36.61 1.94
N TRP A 979 21.77 -37.73 1.47
CA TRP A 979 20.33 -37.96 1.45
C TRP A 979 20.03 -39.11 2.40
N ILE A 980 19.18 -38.90 3.40
CA ILE A 980 18.86 -39.87 4.46
C ILE A 980 17.33 -40.00 4.61
N GLY A 981 16.81 -41.22 4.47
CA GLY A 981 15.40 -41.54 4.69
C GLY A 981 15.23 -42.50 5.87
N GLY A 982 14.32 -42.24 6.79
CA GLY A 982 13.98 -43.13 7.90
C GLY A 982 13.16 -44.33 7.43
N GLY A 983 12.01 -44.07 6.82
CA GLY A 983 11.12 -45.10 6.31
C GLY A 983 9.86 -45.22 7.14
N ALA A 984 9.71 -46.23 7.99
CA ALA A 984 8.54 -46.32 8.86
C ALA A 984 8.96 -46.70 10.26
N GLY A 985 8.27 -46.20 11.27
CA GLY A 985 8.62 -46.32 12.68
C GLY A 985 9.55 -45.20 13.14
N ASN A 986 9.56 -44.93 14.43
CA ASN A 986 10.23 -43.77 15.03
C ASN A 986 11.77 -43.76 14.86
N ASP A 987 12.23 -43.04 13.85
CA ASP A 987 13.60 -42.99 13.37
C ASP A 987 14.37 -41.79 13.93
N THR A 988 15.70 -41.85 13.83
CA THR A 988 16.59 -40.73 14.20
C THR A 988 17.65 -40.51 13.14
N LEU A 989 17.58 -39.38 12.43
CA LEU A 989 18.39 -39.06 11.27
C LEU A 989 19.34 -37.89 11.59
N ASN A 990 20.61 -37.99 11.17
CA ASN A 990 21.61 -36.94 11.42
C ASN A 990 22.44 -36.68 10.15
N GLY A 991 22.31 -35.48 9.56
CA GLY A 991 23.06 -35.05 8.37
C GLY A 991 24.55 -34.83 8.67
N LEU A 992 24.81 -34.06 9.73
CA LEU A 992 26.10 -33.60 10.25
C LEU A 992 26.59 -32.30 9.63
N ALA A 993 27.30 -32.33 8.51
CA ALA A 993 27.82 -31.11 7.88
C ALA A 993 27.76 -31.28 6.37
N GLY A 994 27.41 -30.23 5.65
CA GLY A 994 27.05 -30.34 4.24
C GLY A 994 25.62 -29.85 4.03
N GLU A 995 25.17 -29.76 2.79
CA GLU A 995 23.77 -29.46 2.48
C GLU A 995 23.03 -30.79 2.37
N ASP A 996 22.37 -31.19 3.43
CA ASP A 996 21.80 -32.51 3.60
C ASP A 996 20.28 -32.50 3.34
N THR A 997 19.75 -33.64 2.90
CA THR A 997 18.30 -33.87 2.74
C THR A 997 17.87 -35.04 3.62
N LEU A 998 17.03 -34.78 4.61
CA LEU A 998 16.55 -35.77 5.57
C LEU A 998 15.03 -35.95 5.42
N GLN A 999 14.57 -37.19 5.34
CA GLN A 999 13.16 -37.55 5.23
C GLN A 999 12.80 -38.58 6.32
N GLY A 1000 11.91 -38.24 7.24
CA GLY A 1000 11.49 -39.10 8.35
C GLY A 1000 10.76 -40.34 7.85
N GLY A 1001 9.57 -40.13 7.31
CA GLY A 1001 8.69 -41.19 6.83
C GLY A 1001 7.48 -41.35 7.75
N ALA A 1002 7.01 -42.58 7.96
CA ALA A 1002 5.84 -42.80 8.80
C ALA A 1002 6.22 -42.99 10.28
N ASP A 1003 5.34 -42.53 11.18
CA ASP A 1003 5.47 -42.51 12.65
C ASP A 1003 6.39 -41.39 13.19
N ASP A 1004 6.39 -41.15 14.52
CA ASP A 1004 7.06 -39.98 15.10
C ASP A 1004 8.61 -40.06 15.04
N ASP A 1005 9.24 -39.20 14.25
CA ASP A 1005 10.66 -39.19 13.90
C ASP A 1005 11.46 -38.02 14.49
N VAL A 1006 12.79 -38.14 14.49
CA VAL A 1006 13.73 -37.09 14.93
C VAL A 1006 14.79 -36.81 13.87
N LEU A 1007 14.77 -35.61 13.30
CA LEU A 1007 15.67 -35.18 12.22
C LEU A 1007 16.57 -34.04 12.70
N ASN A 1008 17.85 -34.11 12.35
CA ASN A 1008 18.85 -33.10 12.67
C ASN A 1008 19.77 -32.87 11.48
N GLY A 1009 19.67 -31.70 10.84
CA GLY A 1009 20.46 -31.30 9.67
C GLY A 1009 21.93 -31.14 10.04
N GLY A 1010 22.25 -30.11 10.82
CA GLY A 1010 23.59 -29.87 11.34
C GLY A 1010 24.16 -28.53 10.84
N ASP A 1011 25.38 -28.55 10.31
CA ASP A 1011 26.00 -27.36 9.72
C ASP A 1011 25.80 -27.37 8.19
N GLY A 1012 25.07 -26.40 7.64
CA GLY A 1012 24.79 -26.32 6.19
C GLY A 1012 23.40 -25.76 5.93
N ASN A 1013 23.04 -25.62 4.66
CA ASN A 1013 21.66 -25.28 4.29
C ASN A 1013 20.92 -26.59 4.01
N ASP A 1014 20.16 -27.07 4.98
CA ASP A 1014 19.58 -28.41 4.98
C ASP A 1014 18.09 -28.40 4.58
N GLN A 1015 17.62 -29.54 4.09
CA GLN A 1015 16.20 -29.79 3.80
C GLN A 1015 15.70 -30.95 4.66
N LEU A 1016 14.74 -30.69 5.54
CA LEU A 1016 14.19 -31.67 6.46
C LEU A 1016 12.69 -31.84 6.22
N ASN A 1017 12.24 -33.07 5.98
CA ASN A 1017 10.83 -33.44 5.90
C ASN A 1017 10.47 -34.53 6.91
N GLY A 1018 9.46 -34.29 7.76
CA GLY A 1018 8.90 -35.26 8.71
C GLY A 1018 8.12 -36.40 8.04
N ASP A 1019 7.32 -36.10 7.01
CA ASP A 1019 6.26 -36.95 6.43
C ASP A 1019 5.07 -37.23 7.42
N ASP A 1020 4.70 -38.49 7.69
CA ASP A 1020 3.50 -38.84 8.47
C ASP A 1020 3.90 -39.06 9.94
N GLY A 1021 3.60 -38.15 10.88
CA GLY A 1021 4.18 -38.31 12.22
C GLY A 1021 3.74 -37.32 13.27
N ASN A 1022 4.50 -37.21 14.35
CA ASN A 1022 4.54 -36.00 15.19
C ASN A 1022 6.03 -35.79 15.46
N ASP A 1023 6.67 -35.19 14.49
CA ASP A 1023 8.09 -35.25 14.27
C ASP A 1023 8.80 -34.11 14.99
N VAL A 1024 10.11 -34.28 15.19
CA VAL A 1024 10.98 -33.27 15.78
C VAL A 1024 12.10 -32.98 14.81
N LEU A 1025 12.05 -31.81 14.18
CA LEU A 1025 13.02 -31.36 13.18
C LEU A 1025 13.88 -30.23 13.76
N SER A 1026 15.19 -30.31 13.52
CA SER A 1026 16.17 -29.28 13.87
C SER A 1026 17.08 -29.01 12.68
N GLY A 1027 17.02 -27.79 12.12
CA GLY A 1027 17.87 -27.37 11.00
C GLY A 1027 19.33 -27.28 11.42
N GLY A 1028 19.65 -26.31 12.29
CA GLY A 1028 20.96 -26.18 12.91
C GLY A 1028 21.60 -24.83 12.63
N SER A 1029 22.61 -24.78 11.77
CA SER A 1029 23.28 -23.52 11.37
C SER A 1029 23.32 -23.44 9.86
N GLY A 1030 22.69 -22.41 9.30
CA GLY A 1030 22.53 -22.21 7.87
C GLY A 1030 21.12 -21.72 7.56
N TYR A 1031 20.80 -21.55 6.28
CA TYR A 1031 19.44 -21.24 5.85
C TYR A 1031 18.70 -22.55 5.59
N ASP A 1032 17.93 -23.03 6.56
CA ASP A 1032 17.32 -24.35 6.52
C ASP A 1032 15.86 -24.32 6.04
N ASN A 1033 15.42 -25.40 5.39
CA ASN A 1033 14.03 -25.60 4.98
C ASN A 1033 13.43 -26.80 5.73
N LEU A 1034 12.42 -26.55 6.56
CA LEU A 1034 11.80 -27.53 7.43
C LEU A 1034 10.32 -27.70 7.08
N SER A 1035 9.91 -28.95 6.82
CA SER A 1035 8.50 -29.32 6.64
C SER A 1035 8.12 -30.48 7.56
N GLY A 1036 7.01 -30.31 8.29
CA GLY A 1036 6.47 -31.35 9.18
C GLY A 1036 5.64 -32.39 8.45
N ASP A 1037 4.90 -31.96 7.42
CA ASP A 1037 3.87 -32.74 6.72
C ASP A 1037 2.73 -33.20 7.68
N LEU A 1038 2.27 -34.45 7.60
CA LEU A 1038 1.05 -34.90 8.26
C LEU A 1038 1.29 -35.21 9.75
N GLY A 1039 0.96 -34.25 10.60
CA GLY A 1039 0.75 -34.46 12.03
C GLY A 1039 1.30 -33.30 12.85
N ASN A 1040 1.31 -33.40 14.19
CA ASN A 1040 1.59 -32.22 15.01
C ASN A 1040 3.08 -32.13 15.32
N ASP A 1041 3.80 -31.42 14.48
CA ASP A 1041 5.25 -31.47 14.47
C ASP A 1041 5.87 -30.36 15.34
N THR A 1042 7.13 -30.56 15.70
CA THR A 1042 7.94 -29.58 16.42
C THR A 1042 9.14 -29.21 15.57
N LEU A 1043 9.17 -27.96 15.11
CA LEU A 1043 10.18 -27.45 14.20
C LEU A 1043 11.07 -26.43 14.92
N THR A 1044 12.39 -26.59 14.77
CA THR A 1044 13.41 -25.68 15.28
C THR A 1044 14.35 -25.31 14.14
N GLY A 1045 14.34 -24.05 13.70
CA GLY A 1045 15.19 -23.58 12.60
C GLY A 1045 16.66 -23.58 13.01
N GLY A 1046 16.95 -22.86 14.11
CA GLY A 1046 18.29 -22.75 14.65
C GLY A 1046 18.83 -21.33 14.54
N ALA A 1047 19.99 -21.16 13.92
CA ALA A 1047 20.61 -19.86 13.73
C ALA A 1047 20.59 -19.48 12.25
N ASP A 1048 20.44 -18.18 11.98
CA ASP A 1048 20.24 -17.58 10.65
C ASP A 1048 18.74 -17.50 10.29
N SER A 1049 18.37 -17.38 9.00
CA SER A 1049 16.98 -17.17 8.58
C SER A 1049 16.44 -18.46 7.98
N ASP A 1050 15.40 -19.01 8.58
CA ASP A 1050 14.89 -20.32 8.22
C ASP A 1050 13.52 -20.25 7.55
N TYR A 1051 13.20 -21.29 6.78
CA TYR A 1051 11.95 -21.41 6.06
C TYR A 1051 11.14 -22.61 6.59
N PHE A 1052 9.89 -22.35 6.96
CA PHE A 1052 8.98 -23.35 7.53
C PHE A 1052 7.77 -23.61 6.61
N ASP A 1053 7.54 -24.87 6.27
CA ASP A 1053 6.39 -25.35 5.48
C ASP A 1053 5.50 -26.27 6.33
N ILE A 1054 4.35 -25.75 6.76
CA ILE A 1054 3.48 -26.38 7.77
C ILE A 1054 2.38 -27.26 7.15
N TRP A 1055 1.79 -26.87 6.00
CA TRP A 1055 0.72 -27.63 5.34
C TRP A 1055 1.05 -27.80 3.85
N SER A 1056 1.71 -28.90 3.53
CA SER A 1056 2.19 -29.22 2.18
C SER A 1056 1.21 -30.11 1.38
N SER A 1057 0.14 -30.62 2.02
CA SER A 1057 -0.74 -31.65 1.45
C SER A 1057 -2.25 -31.32 1.55
N PHE A 1058 -3.03 -31.77 0.55
CA PHE A 1058 -4.48 -31.54 0.52
C PHE A 1058 -5.18 -32.27 1.68
N GLY A 1059 -5.92 -31.50 2.50
CA GLY A 1059 -6.74 -32.05 3.59
C GLY A 1059 -5.97 -32.25 4.90
N ASP A 1060 -4.78 -31.66 5.01
CA ASP A 1060 -4.09 -31.51 6.28
C ASP A 1060 -4.94 -30.69 7.27
N THR A 1061 -4.89 -31.12 8.53
CA THR A 1061 -5.61 -30.52 9.66
C THR A 1061 -4.74 -30.53 10.92
N SER A 1062 -3.43 -30.74 10.77
CA SER A 1062 -2.46 -30.77 11.85
C SER A 1062 -2.21 -29.38 12.45
N VAL A 1063 -1.51 -29.37 13.59
CA VAL A 1063 -1.08 -28.15 14.28
C VAL A 1063 0.40 -28.26 14.61
N ASP A 1064 1.22 -27.54 13.84
CA ASP A 1064 2.66 -27.54 14.05
C ASP A 1064 3.11 -26.51 15.07
N THR A 1065 4.24 -26.78 15.72
CA THR A 1065 4.82 -25.90 16.72
C THR A 1065 6.23 -25.49 16.31
N ILE A 1066 6.41 -24.20 16.02
CA ILE A 1066 7.71 -23.62 15.73
C ILE A 1066 8.29 -23.02 17.01
N THR A 1067 9.48 -23.47 17.40
CA THR A 1067 9.99 -23.26 18.76
C THR A 1067 10.80 -21.98 18.97
N ASP A 1068 11.38 -21.45 17.90
CA ASP A 1068 12.38 -20.38 17.92
C ASP A 1068 12.17 -19.33 16.82
N PHE A 1069 10.97 -19.26 16.25
CA PHE A 1069 10.63 -18.35 15.15
C PHE A 1069 11.01 -16.89 15.47
N VAL A 1070 11.84 -16.29 14.64
CA VAL A 1070 12.32 -14.91 14.74
C VAL A 1070 11.46 -14.00 13.85
N ALA A 1071 10.53 -13.25 14.46
CA ALA A 1071 9.65 -12.32 13.74
C ALA A 1071 10.32 -10.96 13.44
N GLY A 1072 9.74 -10.20 12.50
CA GLY A 1072 10.17 -8.85 12.14
C GLY A 1072 11.12 -8.80 10.94
N ASN A 1073 11.86 -7.69 10.80
CA ASN A 1073 12.75 -7.40 9.66
C ASN A 1073 14.25 -7.46 10.00
N SER A 1074 14.61 -8.11 11.10
CA SER A 1074 16.00 -8.23 11.55
C SER A 1074 16.80 -9.27 10.74
N PHE A 1075 18.14 -9.18 10.76
CA PHE A 1075 19.01 -10.18 10.12
C PHE A 1075 18.87 -11.53 10.83
N GLY A 1076 18.36 -12.55 10.12
CA GLY A 1076 17.96 -13.83 10.70
C GLY A 1076 16.47 -13.92 11.07
N ALA A 1077 15.61 -13.08 10.49
CA ALA A 1077 14.16 -13.24 10.61
C ALA A 1077 13.66 -14.43 9.77
N ASP A 1078 12.72 -15.19 10.32
CA ASP A 1078 12.23 -16.42 9.72
C ASP A 1078 11.04 -16.19 8.79
N GLN A 1079 10.83 -17.15 7.90
CA GLN A 1079 9.77 -17.14 6.91
C GLN A 1079 8.87 -18.37 7.07
N LEU A 1080 7.56 -18.14 7.03
CA LEU A 1080 6.54 -19.17 7.05
C LEU A 1080 5.79 -19.20 5.72
N PHE A 1081 5.65 -20.39 5.14
CA PHE A 1081 4.85 -20.58 3.94
C PHE A 1081 3.34 -20.51 4.22
N ILE A 1082 2.61 -19.80 3.36
CA ILE A 1082 1.14 -19.76 3.37
C ILE A 1082 0.62 -20.48 2.11
N PRO A 1083 -0.05 -21.65 2.24
CA PRO A 1083 -0.42 -22.50 1.11
C PRO A 1083 -1.68 -21.99 0.41
N THR A 1084 -1.59 -20.88 -0.32
CA THR A 1084 -2.75 -20.24 -1.00
C THR A 1084 -3.44 -21.13 -2.04
N TRP A 1085 -2.75 -22.13 -2.56
CA TRP A 1085 -3.31 -23.15 -3.47
C TRP A 1085 -4.33 -24.10 -2.78
N LEU A 1086 -4.36 -24.14 -1.44
CA LEU A 1086 -5.38 -24.86 -0.66
C LEU A 1086 -6.67 -24.04 -0.47
N PHE A 1087 -6.66 -22.74 -0.76
CA PHE A 1087 -7.80 -21.85 -0.59
C PHE A 1087 -8.72 -21.91 -1.81
N SER A 1088 -9.95 -22.37 -1.62
CA SER A 1088 -10.95 -22.38 -2.68
C SER A 1088 -11.64 -21.02 -2.79
N ASN A 1089 -11.90 -20.55 -4.02
CA ASN A 1089 -12.44 -19.22 -4.31
C ASN A 1089 -11.48 -18.05 -4.01
N PHE A 1090 -10.17 -18.33 -3.94
CA PHE A 1090 -9.13 -17.33 -3.78
C PHE A 1090 -8.54 -16.92 -5.15
N ALA A 1091 -8.44 -15.63 -5.47
CA ALA A 1091 -7.92 -15.18 -6.76
C ALA A 1091 -6.38 -15.07 -6.75
N PRO A 1092 -5.68 -15.38 -7.86
CA PRO A 1092 -4.22 -15.26 -7.93
C PRO A 1092 -3.76 -13.81 -7.73
N GLY A 1093 -2.95 -13.56 -6.70
CA GLY A 1093 -2.42 -12.24 -6.36
C GLY A 1093 -3.11 -11.57 -5.17
N ASP A 1094 -4.24 -12.11 -4.70
CA ASP A 1094 -4.93 -11.61 -3.51
C ASP A 1094 -4.11 -11.82 -2.24
N ASN A 1095 -4.46 -11.08 -1.19
CA ASN A 1095 -3.93 -11.31 0.15
C ASN A 1095 -4.86 -12.28 0.92
N PRO A 1096 -4.37 -13.44 1.41
CA PRO A 1096 -5.18 -14.42 2.12
C PRO A 1096 -5.71 -13.92 3.46
N PHE A 1097 -5.04 -12.96 4.08
CA PHE A 1097 -5.56 -12.28 5.25
C PHE A 1097 -6.72 -11.34 4.87
N ALA A 1098 -6.67 -10.71 3.69
CA ALA A 1098 -7.69 -9.77 3.21
C ALA A 1098 -8.98 -10.47 2.81
N SER A 1099 -8.80 -11.55 2.05
CA SER A 1099 -9.89 -12.39 1.57
C SER A 1099 -10.49 -13.29 2.66
N GLY A 1100 -10.03 -13.19 3.92
CA GLY A 1100 -10.56 -13.95 5.05
C GLY A 1100 -10.22 -15.45 5.04
N HIS A 1101 -9.22 -15.87 4.26
CA HIS A 1101 -8.74 -17.26 4.22
C HIS A 1101 -7.65 -17.54 5.28
N ALA A 1102 -7.00 -16.52 5.82
CA ALA A 1102 -6.00 -16.63 6.86
C ALA A 1102 -6.22 -15.59 7.97
N ARG A 1103 -5.85 -15.92 9.22
CA ARG A 1103 -5.84 -14.96 10.34
C ARG A 1103 -4.80 -15.31 11.40
N LEU A 1104 -4.48 -14.32 12.25
CA LEU A 1104 -3.57 -14.45 13.38
C LEU A 1104 -4.30 -14.30 14.74
N THR A 1105 -4.18 -15.30 15.61
CA THR A 1105 -4.75 -15.24 16.97
C THR A 1105 -3.66 -15.32 18.04
N GLN A 1106 -3.62 -14.33 18.94
CA GLN A 1106 -2.69 -14.37 20.07
C GLN A 1106 -3.24 -15.28 21.18
N SER A 1107 -2.47 -16.27 21.62
CA SER A 1107 -2.82 -17.20 22.70
C SER A 1107 -1.73 -17.19 23.76
N GLY A 1108 -1.87 -16.31 24.75
CA GLY A 1108 -0.83 -16.08 25.76
C GLY A 1108 0.42 -15.48 25.12
N ALA A 1109 1.58 -16.12 25.30
CA ALA A 1109 2.84 -15.69 24.69
C ALA A 1109 3.03 -16.17 23.23
N ASN A 1110 2.14 -17.02 22.72
CA ASN A 1110 2.28 -17.65 21.41
C ASN A 1110 1.31 -17.03 20.40
N THR A 1111 1.72 -16.99 19.13
CA THR A 1111 0.84 -16.68 18.02
C THR A 1111 0.33 -17.95 17.36
N LEU A 1112 -0.97 -17.99 17.07
CA LEU A 1112 -1.61 -19.04 16.29
C LEU A 1112 -1.82 -18.52 14.86
N ILE A 1113 -1.35 -19.27 13.88
CA ILE A 1113 -1.68 -19.08 12.46
C ILE A 1113 -2.89 -19.95 12.17
N GLU A 1114 -3.97 -19.36 11.68
CA GLU A 1114 -5.22 -20.06 11.41
C GLU A 1114 -5.68 -19.87 9.96
N PHE A 1115 -6.17 -20.94 9.34
CA PHE A 1115 -6.67 -20.94 7.96
C PHE A 1115 -8.14 -21.35 7.87
N ASP A 1116 -8.86 -20.72 6.94
CA ASP A 1116 -10.20 -21.10 6.48
C ASP A 1116 -10.13 -21.43 4.98
N THR A 1117 -10.20 -22.72 4.65
CA THR A 1117 -9.85 -23.21 3.31
C THR A 1117 -10.91 -22.90 2.24
N ASP A 1118 -12.13 -22.52 2.61
CA ASP A 1118 -13.18 -22.15 1.65
C ASP A 1118 -13.70 -20.71 1.77
N GLY A 1119 -13.01 -19.90 2.58
CA GLY A 1119 -13.19 -18.47 2.69
C GLY A 1119 -14.50 -18.04 3.36
N PRO A 1120 -14.75 -16.73 3.45
CA PRO A 1120 -15.94 -16.16 4.06
C PRO A 1120 -17.24 -16.69 3.43
N GLY A 1121 -18.14 -17.25 4.24
CA GLY A 1121 -19.42 -17.80 3.76
C GLY A 1121 -19.38 -19.26 3.29
N GLY A 1122 -18.20 -19.88 3.29
CA GLY A 1122 -17.98 -21.31 3.09
C GLY A 1122 -18.52 -22.19 4.23
N ALA A 1123 -18.36 -23.51 4.08
CA ALA A 1123 -18.76 -24.49 5.08
C ALA A 1123 -17.63 -24.87 6.05
N ALA A 1124 -16.36 -24.58 5.71
CA ALA A 1124 -15.24 -24.73 6.62
C ALA A 1124 -15.22 -23.60 7.66
N ALA A 1125 -14.38 -23.77 8.68
CA ALA A 1125 -14.18 -22.77 9.73
C ALA A 1125 -12.69 -22.71 10.03
N PHE A 1126 -12.22 -21.55 10.47
CA PHE A 1126 -10.83 -21.35 10.88
C PHE A 1126 -10.30 -22.47 11.77
N GLN A 1127 -9.19 -23.06 11.32
CA GLN A 1127 -8.42 -24.07 12.01
C GLN A 1127 -6.99 -23.55 12.24
N THR A 1128 -6.43 -23.79 13.43
CA THR A 1128 -5.01 -23.53 13.68
C THR A 1128 -4.16 -24.47 12.82
N ALA A 1129 -3.25 -23.89 12.05
CA ALA A 1129 -2.27 -24.60 11.24
C ALA A 1129 -0.90 -24.63 11.95
N ALA A 1130 -0.50 -23.52 12.58
CA ALA A 1130 0.76 -23.46 13.32
C ALA A 1130 0.70 -22.62 14.59
N ILE A 1131 1.59 -22.93 15.52
CA ILE A 1131 1.84 -22.24 16.77
C ILE A 1131 3.28 -21.72 16.74
N LEU A 1132 3.43 -20.40 16.72
CA LEU A 1132 4.72 -19.74 16.88
C LEU A 1132 4.96 -19.48 18.38
N ASN A 1133 5.91 -20.19 18.98
CA ASN A 1133 6.18 -20.08 20.41
C ASN A 1133 6.88 -18.77 20.76
N ASN A 1134 6.37 -18.08 21.78
CA ASN A 1134 6.91 -16.80 22.27
C ASN A 1134 6.99 -15.69 21.19
N VAL A 1135 6.17 -15.78 20.15
CA VAL A 1135 6.02 -14.73 19.13
C VAL A 1135 4.75 -13.94 19.41
N ASN A 1136 4.87 -12.61 19.34
CA ASN A 1136 3.73 -11.70 19.37
C ASN A 1136 3.23 -11.50 17.94
N LYS A 1137 1.93 -11.66 17.71
CA LYS A 1137 1.33 -11.57 16.37
C LYS A 1137 1.53 -10.20 15.71
N ALA A 1138 1.75 -9.15 16.51
CA ALA A 1138 2.03 -7.81 16.02
C ALA A 1138 3.44 -7.68 15.39
N ASP A 1139 4.36 -8.57 15.76
CA ASP A 1139 5.75 -8.54 15.26
C ASP A 1139 5.87 -9.24 13.89
N LEU A 1140 4.81 -9.92 13.42
CA LEU A 1140 4.78 -10.58 12.12
C LEU A 1140 4.49 -9.57 11.01
N LEU A 1141 5.42 -9.47 10.07
CA LEU A 1141 5.35 -8.63 8.87
C LEU A 1141 5.07 -9.48 7.62
N ALA A 1142 4.74 -8.83 6.50
CA ALA A 1142 4.50 -9.50 5.23
C ALA A 1142 5.66 -10.44 4.81
N MET A 1143 6.90 -10.03 5.08
CA MET A 1143 8.08 -10.85 4.78
C MET A 1143 8.17 -12.14 5.60
N ASN A 1144 7.57 -12.19 6.80
CA ASN A 1144 7.52 -13.41 7.61
C ASN A 1144 6.45 -14.39 7.10
N LEU A 1145 5.50 -13.93 6.26
CA LEU A 1145 4.30 -14.67 5.88
C LEU A 1145 4.16 -14.75 4.34
N GLY A 1146 5.25 -15.04 3.64
CA GLY A 1146 5.24 -15.30 2.20
C GLY A 1146 4.93 -14.07 1.32
N GLY A 1147 5.15 -12.85 1.83
CA GLY A 1147 4.84 -11.60 1.14
C GLY A 1147 3.41 -11.08 1.39
N PHE A 1148 2.61 -11.80 2.17
CA PHE A 1148 1.24 -11.42 2.49
C PHE A 1148 1.19 -10.63 3.79
N SER A 1149 0.75 -9.37 3.72
CA SER A 1149 0.59 -8.57 4.93
C SER A 1149 -0.58 -9.10 5.76
N PRO A 1150 -0.36 -9.56 7.01
CA PRO A 1150 -1.45 -10.00 7.88
C PRO A 1150 -2.26 -8.82 8.45
N HIS A 1151 -1.75 -7.61 8.24
CA HIS A 1151 -2.40 -6.35 8.54
C HIS A 1151 -2.84 -5.79 7.18
N LEU A 1152 -4.14 -5.84 6.90
CA LEU A 1152 -4.69 -5.40 5.62
C LEU A 1152 -4.38 -3.92 5.43
N THR A 1153 -3.98 -3.55 4.23
CA THR A 1153 -4.01 -2.15 3.80
C THR A 1153 -5.46 -1.71 3.74
N ASN A 1154 -5.72 -0.43 4.01
CA ASN A 1154 -7.04 0.17 4.10
C ASN A 1154 -7.79 0.26 2.73
N THR A 1155 -7.80 -0.80 1.92
CA THR A 1155 -8.51 -0.86 0.62
C THR A 1155 -9.11 -2.25 0.37
N ILE A 1156 -10.43 -2.34 0.23
CA ILE A 1156 -11.25 -3.56 0.11
C ILE A 1156 -12.11 -3.45 -1.17
N VAL A 1157 -12.11 -4.47 -2.05
CA VAL A 1157 -12.91 -4.47 -3.28
C VAL A 1157 -13.78 -5.73 -3.36
N GLY A 1158 -15.07 -5.56 -3.64
CA GLY A 1158 -16.12 -6.56 -3.77
C GLY A 1158 -16.21 -7.20 -5.15
N THR A 1159 -17.19 -8.09 -5.32
CA THR A 1159 -17.43 -8.86 -6.54
C THR A 1159 -18.72 -8.40 -7.24
N PRO A 1160 -19.00 -8.87 -8.48
CA PRO A 1160 -20.29 -8.62 -9.14
C PRO A 1160 -21.51 -9.37 -8.54
N ALA A 1161 -21.47 -9.76 -7.27
CA ALA A 1161 -22.55 -10.43 -6.53
C ALA A 1161 -22.81 -9.72 -5.20
N ALA A 1162 -23.90 -10.05 -4.50
CA ALA A 1162 -24.22 -9.42 -3.21
C ALA A 1162 -23.21 -9.78 -2.11
N ASP A 1163 -22.42 -8.80 -1.69
CA ASP A 1163 -21.29 -8.94 -0.77
C ASP A 1163 -21.53 -8.27 0.60
N LEU A 1164 -20.82 -8.74 1.64
CA LEU A 1164 -20.76 -8.12 2.96
C LEU A 1164 -19.30 -7.79 3.26
N LEU A 1165 -18.95 -6.51 3.16
CA LEU A 1165 -17.60 -6.00 3.28
C LEU A 1165 -17.50 -5.18 4.57
N ASN A 1166 -16.50 -5.46 5.40
CA ASN A 1166 -16.24 -4.69 6.62
C ASN A 1166 -14.82 -4.16 6.56
N GLY A 1167 -14.68 -2.85 6.75
CA GLY A 1167 -13.44 -2.17 7.07
C GLY A 1167 -12.96 -2.53 8.47
N THR A 1168 -12.08 -1.69 8.97
CA THR A 1168 -11.25 -1.84 10.15
C THR A 1168 -11.63 -0.77 11.17
N ALA A 1169 -10.70 0.05 11.64
CA ALA A 1169 -10.99 1.18 12.52
C ALA A 1169 -10.10 2.39 12.17
N GLY A 1170 -9.60 2.41 10.94
CA GLY A 1170 -8.92 3.55 10.33
C GLY A 1170 -9.32 3.64 8.86
N ASP A 1171 -9.00 4.76 8.22
CA ASP A 1171 -9.58 5.23 6.95
C ASP A 1171 -9.52 4.18 5.82
N ASP A 1172 -10.64 3.48 5.60
CA ASP A 1172 -10.79 2.37 4.67
C ASP A 1172 -11.44 2.78 3.35
N SER A 1173 -10.87 2.37 2.22
CA SER A 1173 -11.46 2.49 0.90
C SER A 1173 -12.16 1.19 0.50
N ILE A 1174 -13.49 1.14 0.50
CA ILE A 1174 -14.29 -0.05 0.21
C ILE A 1174 -15.11 0.15 -1.07
N ASP A 1175 -14.88 -0.66 -2.11
CA ASP A 1175 -15.68 -0.68 -3.36
C ASP A 1175 -16.53 -1.96 -3.43
N GLY A 1176 -17.85 -1.86 -3.58
CA GLY A 1176 -18.82 -2.95 -3.65
C GLY A 1176 -18.99 -3.56 -5.05
N ALA A 1177 -18.55 -2.88 -6.10
CA ALA A 1177 -18.69 -3.27 -7.50
C ALA A 1177 -20.14 -3.39 -8.03
N ALA A 1178 -20.71 -4.58 -8.21
CA ALA A 1178 -22.05 -4.71 -8.79
C ALA A 1178 -22.82 -5.75 -8.01
N GLY A 1179 -24.00 -5.46 -7.50
CA GLY A 1179 -24.57 -6.37 -6.53
C GLY A 1179 -25.71 -5.79 -5.77
N ASN A 1180 -25.77 -6.13 -4.50
CA ASN A 1180 -26.78 -5.68 -3.55
C ASN A 1180 -26.05 -5.77 -2.22
N ASP A 1181 -25.10 -4.87 -2.07
CA ASP A 1181 -23.93 -5.03 -1.23
C ASP A 1181 -24.16 -4.37 0.12
N THR A 1182 -23.39 -4.79 1.11
CA THR A 1182 -23.39 -4.19 2.44
C THR A 1182 -21.96 -3.86 2.83
N LEU A 1183 -21.65 -2.58 2.87
CA LEU A 1183 -20.32 -2.05 3.19
C LEU A 1183 -20.40 -1.42 4.59
N ASN A 1184 -19.48 -1.79 5.48
CA ASN A 1184 -19.35 -1.20 6.82
C ASN A 1184 -17.92 -0.66 6.98
N GLY A 1185 -17.72 0.65 7.02
CA GLY A 1185 -16.41 1.28 7.24
C GLY A 1185 -15.89 1.06 8.67
N LEU A 1186 -16.80 1.22 9.64
CA LEU A 1186 -16.63 1.08 11.09
C LEU A 1186 -16.07 2.32 11.79
N ALA A 1187 -14.78 2.61 11.74
CA ALA A 1187 -14.24 3.84 12.33
C ALA A 1187 -13.06 4.31 11.47
N GLY A 1188 -12.79 5.62 11.42
CA GLY A 1188 -11.88 6.21 10.44
C GLY A 1188 -12.65 6.96 9.36
N ASP A 1189 -11.96 7.80 8.59
CA ASP A 1189 -12.56 8.55 7.49
C ASP A 1189 -12.66 7.65 6.25
N ASP A 1190 -13.72 6.85 6.18
CA ASP A 1190 -13.83 5.75 5.24
C ASP A 1190 -14.41 6.21 3.90
N THR A 1191 -13.90 5.70 2.78
CA THR A 1191 -14.46 5.91 1.43
C THR A 1191 -15.18 4.65 0.96
N LEU A 1192 -16.51 4.66 0.92
CA LEU A 1192 -17.36 3.53 0.53
C LEU A 1192 -18.04 3.79 -0.82
N GLU A 1193 -17.79 2.97 -1.83
CA GLU A 1193 -18.47 3.01 -3.14
C GLU A 1193 -19.35 1.75 -3.31
N GLY A 1194 -20.66 1.91 -3.47
CA GLY A 1194 -21.62 0.79 -3.61
C GLY A 1194 -21.65 0.17 -5.00
N GLY A 1195 -21.42 0.99 -6.04
CA GLY A 1195 -21.47 0.57 -7.42
C GLY A 1195 -22.89 0.37 -7.96
N SER A 1196 -23.16 -0.71 -8.72
CA SER A 1196 -24.50 -0.92 -9.32
C SER A 1196 -25.32 -1.97 -8.57
N GLY A 1197 -26.43 -1.58 -7.97
CA GLY A 1197 -27.08 -2.43 -6.97
C GLY A 1197 -28.18 -1.73 -6.19
N ASP A 1198 -28.90 -2.44 -5.31
CA ASP A 1198 -29.57 -1.73 -4.19
C ASP A 1198 -28.68 -2.02 -2.97
N ASP A 1199 -27.81 -1.08 -2.63
CA ASP A 1199 -26.66 -1.27 -1.72
C ASP A 1199 -26.90 -0.62 -0.35
N ALA A 1200 -26.15 -1.05 0.66
CA ALA A 1200 -26.23 -0.53 2.03
C ALA A 1200 -24.84 -0.16 2.55
N LEU A 1201 -24.57 1.14 2.62
CA LEU A 1201 -23.30 1.72 3.04
C LEU A 1201 -23.46 2.30 4.44
N TYR A 1202 -22.63 1.81 5.35
CA TYR A 1202 -22.54 2.26 6.74
C TYR A 1202 -21.12 2.79 6.95
N GLY A 1203 -20.95 4.11 7.06
CA GLY A 1203 -19.64 4.73 7.28
C GLY A 1203 -19.08 4.30 8.63
N GLY A 1204 -19.68 4.76 9.71
CA GLY A 1204 -19.29 4.39 11.06
C GLY A 1204 -18.97 5.62 11.89
N ASP A 1205 -17.84 5.62 12.58
CA ASP A 1205 -17.34 6.77 13.33
C ASP A 1205 -16.19 7.43 12.53
N GLY A 1206 -16.38 8.61 11.94
CA GLY A 1206 -15.39 9.29 11.09
C GLY A 1206 -16.07 10.20 10.06
N ASN A 1207 -15.30 10.97 9.28
CA ASN A 1207 -15.83 11.76 8.17
C ASN A 1207 -15.87 10.90 6.91
N ASP A 1208 -16.95 10.14 6.76
CA ASP A 1208 -17.01 9.11 5.74
C ASP A 1208 -17.49 9.67 4.38
N SER A 1209 -16.91 9.18 3.29
CA SER A 1209 -17.36 9.44 1.92
C SER A 1209 -18.10 8.23 1.37
N LEU A 1210 -19.43 8.29 1.32
CA LEU A 1210 -20.29 7.21 0.83
C LEU A 1210 -20.86 7.57 -0.55
N ASP A 1211 -20.59 6.77 -1.58
CA ASP A 1211 -21.19 6.87 -2.92
C ASP A 1211 -22.01 5.60 -3.24
N GLY A 1212 -23.33 5.72 -3.23
CA GLY A 1212 -24.26 4.64 -3.57
C GLY A 1212 -24.32 4.31 -5.06
N SER A 1213 -23.82 5.20 -5.93
CA SER A 1213 -23.79 5.00 -7.38
C SER A 1213 -25.15 4.70 -8.04
N ALA A 1214 -25.52 3.46 -8.35
CA ALA A 1214 -26.70 3.18 -9.17
C ALA A 1214 -27.61 2.08 -8.60
N GLY A 1215 -28.62 2.47 -7.83
CA GLY A 1215 -29.89 1.76 -7.76
C GLY A 1215 -30.84 2.26 -6.68
N LYS A 1216 -30.88 1.64 -5.50
CA LYS A 1216 -31.73 2.10 -4.40
C LYS A 1216 -31.03 1.91 -3.09
N ASP A 1217 -30.21 2.88 -2.80
CA ASP A 1217 -29.11 2.70 -1.89
C ASP A 1217 -29.49 3.24 -0.52
N THR A 1218 -28.92 2.64 0.52
CA THR A 1218 -29.07 3.07 1.91
C THR A 1218 -27.74 3.56 2.40
N LEU A 1219 -27.63 4.87 2.62
CA LEU A 1219 -26.43 5.53 3.09
C LEU A 1219 -26.68 6.02 4.52
N ASP A 1220 -25.85 5.55 5.45
CA ASP A 1220 -25.87 5.91 6.86
C ASP A 1220 -24.42 6.21 7.23
N GLY A 1221 -24.02 7.48 7.07
CA GLY A 1221 -22.66 7.94 7.31
C GLY A 1221 -22.22 7.58 8.72
N GLY A 1222 -22.92 8.04 9.75
CA GLY A 1222 -22.77 7.50 11.09
C GLY A 1222 -22.56 8.61 12.11
N THR A 1223 -21.37 8.75 12.68
CA THR A 1223 -21.00 9.94 13.47
C THR A 1223 -19.77 10.57 12.87
N GLY A 1224 -19.78 11.89 12.67
CA GLY A 1224 -18.76 12.61 11.90
C GLY A 1224 -19.42 13.34 10.74
N ASN A 1225 -18.65 14.13 9.99
CA ASN A 1225 -19.15 14.98 8.90
C ASN A 1225 -19.11 14.21 7.58
N ASP A 1226 -20.16 13.43 7.36
CA ASP A 1226 -20.18 12.47 6.26
C ASP A 1226 -20.61 13.12 4.94
N THR A 1227 -19.96 12.74 3.84
CA THR A 1227 -20.43 13.04 2.49
C THR A 1227 -21.16 11.83 1.91
N MET A 1228 -22.48 11.91 1.79
CA MET A 1228 -23.32 10.84 1.24
C MET A 1228 -23.89 11.23 -0.13
N LEU A 1229 -23.43 10.55 -1.19
CA LEU A 1229 -23.88 10.68 -2.57
C LEU A 1229 -24.72 9.45 -2.96
N GLY A 1230 -26.01 9.64 -3.28
CA GLY A 1230 -26.93 8.51 -3.54
C GLY A 1230 -26.93 8.05 -5.00
N GLY A 1231 -26.67 8.97 -5.93
CA GLY A 1231 -26.52 8.65 -7.35
C GLY A 1231 -27.85 8.41 -8.09
N ASP A 1232 -27.86 7.46 -9.03
CA ASP A 1232 -29.02 7.16 -9.89
C ASP A 1232 -29.99 6.21 -9.17
N GLY A 1233 -30.93 6.75 -8.40
CA GLY A 1233 -31.76 5.86 -7.60
C GLY A 1233 -32.95 6.48 -6.90
N ASN A 1234 -33.56 5.70 -6.01
CA ASN A 1234 -34.52 6.20 -5.03
C ASN A 1234 -33.94 5.84 -3.66
N ASP A 1235 -33.20 6.77 -3.07
CA ASP A 1235 -32.22 6.42 -2.05
C ASP A 1235 -32.67 6.82 -0.65
N TYR A 1236 -32.05 6.22 0.36
CA TYR A 1236 -32.31 6.45 1.78
C TYR A 1236 -31.06 6.98 2.45
N TYR A 1237 -31.17 8.17 3.04
CA TYR A 1237 -30.10 8.77 3.81
C TYR A 1237 -30.47 8.80 5.29
N TYR A 1238 -29.51 8.45 6.14
CA TYR A 1238 -29.65 8.55 7.59
C TYR A 1238 -28.66 9.60 8.09
N VAL A 1239 -29.20 10.80 8.30
CA VAL A 1239 -28.43 11.96 8.76
C VAL A 1239 -28.45 11.99 10.28
N ARG A 1240 -27.27 11.92 10.86
CA ARG A 1240 -27.08 11.82 12.31
C ARG A 1240 -26.28 12.99 12.85
N ASP A 1241 -25.42 13.59 12.04
CA ASP A 1241 -24.71 14.83 12.35
C ASP A 1241 -25.20 16.03 11.53
N SER A 1242 -25.01 17.24 12.06
CA SER A 1242 -25.31 18.49 11.36
C SER A 1242 -24.37 18.79 10.21
N GLY A 1243 -23.14 18.29 10.22
CA GLY A 1243 -22.19 18.45 9.12
C GLY A 1243 -22.35 17.44 7.98
N ASP A 1244 -23.23 16.43 8.13
CA ASP A 1244 -23.57 15.49 7.05
C ASP A 1244 -24.03 16.22 5.77
N ILE A 1245 -23.28 16.02 4.70
CA ILE A 1245 -23.59 16.51 3.36
C ILE A 1245 -24.28 15.40 2.58
N VAL A 1246 -25.60 15.52 2.44
CA VAL A 1246 -26.38 14.70 1.49
C VAL A 1246 -26.39 15.39 0.13
N SER A 1247 -25.84 14.71 -0.88
CA SER A 1247 -25.79 15.19 -2.26
C SER A 1247 -26.53 14.26 -3.21
N GLU A 1248 -27.24 14.89 -4.15
CA GLU A 1248 -28.02 14.27 -5.20
C GLU A 1248 -27.61 14.88 -6.55
N SER A 1249 -26.38 14.61 -6.99
CA SER A 1249 -25.99 14.97 -8.34
C SER A 1249 -24.85 14.12 -8.89
N ASN A 1250 -25.18 13.22 -9.82
CA ASN A 1250 -24.28 12.89 -10.91
C ASN A 1250 -24.69 13.73 -12.12
N ALA A 1251 -23.75 14.50 -12.68
CA ALA A 1251 -23.98 15.53 -13.71
C ALA A 1251 -24.40 14.99 -15.10
N THR A 1252 -24.90 13.75 -15.22
CA THR A 1252 -25.08 13.12 -16.54
C THR A 1252 -26.50 12.60 -16.88
N ALA A 1253 -27.43 12.41 -15.94
CA ALA A 1253 -28.79 11.93 -16.27
C ALA A 1253 -29.92 12.65 -15.52
N SER A 1254 -31.01 12.95 -16.23
CA SER A 1254 -32.10 13.82 -15.76
C SER A 1254 -33.19 13.12 -14.94
N THR A 1255 -32.87 12.13 -14.11
CA THR A 1255 -33.86 11.46 -13.25
C THR A 1255 -33.26 10.94 -11.93
N GLY A 1256 -32.55 11.77 -11.16
CA GLY A 1256 -32.38 11.52 -9.71
C GLY A 1256 -33.76 11.32 -9.10
N GLY A 1257 -34.00 10.16 -8.49
CA GLY A 1257 -35.33 9.58 -8.35
C GLY A 1257 -36.20 10.30 -7.32
N THR A 1258 -36.45 9.66 -6.19
CA THR A 1258 -37.25 10.27 -5.12
C THR A 1258 -36.76 9.69 -3.81
N ASP A 1259 -36.03 10.55 -3.13
CA ASP A 1259 -35.08 10.14 -2.11
C ASP A 1259 -35.62 10.58 -0.75
N LEU A 1260 -35.23 9.85 0.29
CA LEU A 1260 -35.82 9.99 1.61
C LEU A 1260 -34.74 10.10 2.69
N VAL A 1261 -34.65 11.31 3.25
CA VAL A 1261 -33.73 11.61 4.35
C VAL A 1261 -34.41 11.42 5.70
N TYR A 1262 -33.84 10.56 6.54
CA TYR A 1262 -34.18 10.37 7.94
C TYR A 1262 -33.16 11.10 8.81
N SER A 1263 -33.53 12.29 9.29
CA SER A 1263 -32.68 13.03 10.23
C SER A 1263 -33.10 12.75 11.68
N TYR A 1264 -32.11 12.50 12.54
CA TYR A 1264 -32.29 12.38 13.99
C TYR A 1264 -32.11 13.71 14.73
N LEU A 1265 -31.76 14.77 13.99
CA LEU A 1265 -31.61 16.14 14.48
C LEU A 1265 -32.97 16.83 14.64
N SER A 1266 -33.02 17.86 15.49
CA SER A 1266 -34.24 18.66 15.69
C SER A 1266 -34.50 19.68 14.56
N SER A 1267 -33.46 20.02 13.78
CA SER A 1267 -33.53 20.75 12.51
C SER A 1267 -32.33 20.41 11.61
N TYR A 1268 -32.55 20.21 10.30
CA TYR A 1268 -31.53 19.97 9.27
C TYR A 1268 -31.90 20.77 8.02
N THR A 1269 -30.90 21.31 7.29
CA THR A 1269 -31.10 22.10 6.07
C THR A 1269 -30.46 21.38 4.89
N LEU A 1270 -31.27 20.91 3.93
CA LEU A 1270 -30.77 20.32 2.69
C LEU A 1270 -30.08 21.41 1.84
N GLY A 1271 -28.78 21.23 1.61
CA GLY A 1271 -28.04 21.95 0.57
C GLY A 1271 -28.66 21.67 -0.80
N ALA A 1272 -28.65 22.68 -1.68
CA ALA A 1272 -29.30 22.62 -3.00
C ALA A 1272 -28.30 22.84 -4.13
#